data_AF-A0A969C244-F1
#
_entry.id   AF-A0A969C244-F1
#
_cell.length_a   1.000
_cell.length_b   1.000
_cell.length_c   1.000
_cell.angle_alpha   90.00
_cell.angle_beta   90.00
_cell.angle_gamma   90.00
#
_symmetry.space_group_name_H-M   'P 1'
#
loop_
_entity.id
_entity.type
_entity.pdbx_description
1 polymer ?
#
loop_
_entity_poly.entity_id
_entity_poly.type
_entity_poly.pdbx_seq_one_letter_code
_entity_poly.pdbx_strand_id
1 'polypeptide(L)'
;MIRMDRSAIVAKTGCYLGVSYAALAMASPAMAQCVPNPPVEFGITECTGTESGGLAVNALGAIVNVQAGATVNAPSPTSSAIVSSGRFVTINVDGTINGGSNGILFEGGGNAWNVSVNPNGIINGATGISIRQFASVDLVNAGQITGRSGIALGGDPATFGSFRAIDNLATGRIGSIYSYFNSLNNAGLIDGGSLSAIQATGFFQIRNSGTISSSNNIATINNIETNGFAGRLIENLGADARILNTGSGAALLITNPVVINNFAGTIGSSGPTAIQVNGGLILDNRDNGGQYSNAGTINGSVVVTYGDSRIELFGGGRINGDLILGNDTNIVRTDYGSAASPFAGVSGNIVGGTGDDTIVVGFANGASLNSSLNTPTNFETLNFLIGSNQTVTLEDGFSTNTTIGVVPQGDSFNGSYFSYYTPGVSLINNTSLNTTYTAIEVAVTDSQPTIINNGTINAALTQPDSYALSVLGGYGDFQNTGTINATTGGGVSLIANGTVTSSNSGSIIADATALYIDAISHNNSGTIRSNAGIGVVIARPLYQSFSQTPFINSGTIEGATAGFQMINGYLINSGTITGGTVGVNANSGTIDNRSGGVINGGIATGSGRVVLLNSGTVNGNVRLAGTYFDFAGGRINGDLDLVNGTYVTPISNLDGNPFANISGTVTGAGFDRIQYIVSTDTSATLANATGIFDSVGFHLENGANLVLNAPTAVTQPVTLFGSGTVDLTADINYGLNRNILLVARWRQSPRARQPLTISMSSAEGL
;
A
#
# COMPACT_ATOMS: atom_id res chain seq x y z
N MET A 1 -26.10 22.42 44.00
CA MET A 1 -27.30 22.68 44.83
C MET A 1 -26.94 22.33 46.27
N ILE A 2 -26.48 23.31 47.05
CA ILE A 2 -26.54 23.43 48.52
C ILE A 2 -26.24 24.91 48.78
N ARG A 3 -27.22 25.62 49.35
CA ARG A 3 -27.14 27.00 49.86
C ARG A 3 -26.90 26.91 51.37
N MET A 4 -26.11 27.83 51.92
CA MET A 4 -26.49 28.58 53.13
C MET A 4 -25.52 29.75 53.38
N ASP A 5 -26.05 30.96 53.22
CA ASP A 5 -25.60 32.19 53.90
C ASP A 5 -25.86 32.09 55.41
N ARG A 6 -25.02 32.74 56.24
CA ARG A 6 -25.42 33.97 56.98
C ARG A 6 -24.44 34.37 58.11
N SER A 7 -24.13 35.66 58.08
CA SER A 7 -24.18 36.63 59.20
C SER A 7 -23.04 36.75 60.21
N ALA A 8 -22.53 37.99 60.26
CA ALA A 8 -21.67 38.61 61.27
C ALA A 8 -22.40 38.95 62.58
N ILE A 9 -21.67 38.99 63.71
CA ILE A 9 -21.98 39.83 64.89
C ILE A 9 -20.68 40.40 65.47
N VAL A 10 -20.77 41.69 65.82
CA VAL A 10 -19.79 42.63 66.37
C VAL A 10 -19.71 42.52 67.90
N ALA A 11 -18.52 42.76 68.48
CA ALA A 11 -18.39 43.35 69.83
C ALA A 11 -17.10 44.20 69.98
N LYS A 12 -17.31 45.50 70.28
CA LYS A 12 -16.34 46.49 70.81
C LYS A 12 -15.93 46.09 72.26
N THR A 13 -14.90 46.56 72.97
CA THR A 13 -14.32 47.91 73.20
C THR A 13 -13.10 47.74 74.14
N GLY A 14 -11.95 48.41 73.94
CA GLY A 14 -11.42 49.48 74.83
C GLY A 14 -9.93 49.25 75.22
N CYS A 15 -8.96 50.08 74.81
CA CYS A 15 -8.36 51.27 75.49
C CYS A 15 -7.48 50.91 76.71
N TYR A 16 -6.19 51.29 76.90
CA TYR A 16 -5.51 52.60 76.77
C TYR A 16 -3.95 52.47 76.94
N LEU A 17 -3.24 53.59 76.65
CA LEU A 17 -1.83 53.99 76.95
C LEU A 17 -0.76 53.47 75.97
N GLY A 18 0.06 54.27 75.27
CA GLY A 18 0.38 55.69 75.35
C GLY A 18 1.86 55.91 75.68
N VAL A 19 2.75 55.93 74.68
CA VAL A 19 4.05 56.65 74.76
C VAL A 19 4.49 57.07 73.36
N SER A 20 4.68 58.36 73.16
CA SER A 20 5.33 58.94 71.97
C SER A 20 6.83 59.05 72.24
N TYR A 21 7.68 58.57 71.33
CA TYR A 21 9.00 59.18 71.07
C TYR A 21 9.38 58.95 69.60
N ALA A 22 9.69 60.06 68.94
CA ALA A 22 10.15 60.12 67.57
C ALA A 22 11.48 59.39 67.38
N ALA A 23 11.55 58.57 66.34
CA ALA A 23 12.80 58.26 65.67
C ALA A 23 12.57 58.49 64.17
N LEU A 24 13.05 59.63 63.67
CA LEU A 24 13.43 59.79 62.27
C LEU A 24 14.50 58.74 61.98
N ALA A 25 14.10 57.59 61.46
CA ALA A 25 14.96 56.78 60.62
C ALA A 25 14.51 57.03 59.19
N MET A 26 15.28 57.85 58.47
CA MET A 26 15.28 57.78 57.02
C MET A 26 15.72 56.37 56.65
N ALA A 27 14.76 55.46 56.51
CA ALA A 27 14.99 54.25 55.75
C ALA A 27 15.14 54.71 54.30
N SER A 28 16.39 54.91 53.88
CA SER A 28 16.74 54.85 52.46
C SER A 28 16.01 53.62 51.89
N PRO A 29 15.25 53.73 50.79
CA PRO A 29 14.70 52.54 50.16
C PRO A 29 15.90 51.63 49.87
N ALA A 30 15.91 50.44 50.47
CA ALA A 30 16.88 49.42 50.13
C ALA A 30 16.66 49.08 48.65
N MET A 31 17.39 49.76 47.78
CA MET A 31 17.43 49.51 46.35
C MET A 31 18.19 48.19 46.15
N ALA A 32 17.58 47.07 46.52
CA ALA A 32 18.08 45.77 46.10
C ALA A 32 17.81 45.64 44.60
N GLN A 33 18.82 45.98 43.78
CA GLN A 33 18.69 46.05 42.32
C GLN A 33 18.79 44.65 41.70
N CYS A 34 19.92 43.98 41.89
CA CYS A 34 20.15 42.54 41.71
C CYS A 34 21.36 42.16 42.59
N VAL A 35 21.33 41.05 43.35
CA VAL A 35 22.45 40.65 44.22
C VAL A 35 22.76 39.15 44.11
N PRO A 36 24.02 38.74 43.89
CA PRO A 36 25.19 39.59 43.59
C PRO A 36 25.13 40.21 42.18
N ASN A 37 25.62 41.45 42.03
CA ASN A 37 25.85 42.09 40.73
C ASN A 37 27.33 42.55 40.68
N PRO A 38 28.20 41.91 39.89
CA PRO A 38 27.89 40.92 38.86
C PRO A 38 27.51 39.53 39.42
N PRO A 39 26.72 38.72 38.69
CA PRO A 39 26.46 37.32 39.00
C PRO A 39 27.76 36.52 39.16
N VAL A 40 27.77 35.57 40.10
CA VAL A 40 28.93 34.70 40.40
C VAL A 40 28.71 33.29 39.86
N GLU A 41 29.81 32.54 39.67
CA GLU A 41 29.81 31.20 39.08
C GLU A 41 29.00 30.21 39.92
N PHE A 42 28.10 29.46 39.27
CA PHE A 42 27.08 28.57 39.86
C PHE A 42 26.23 29.23 40.97
N GLY A 43 26.23 30.56 41.05
CA GLY A 43 25.50 31.32 42.06
C GLY A 43 24.12 31.77 41.60
N ILE A 44 23.26 32.09 42.58
CA ILE A 44 21.94 32.67 42.35
C ILE A 44 22.02 34.18 42.55
N THR A 45 21.55 34.93 41.55
CA THR A 45 21.37 36.39 41.58
C THR A 45 19.89 36.70 41.66
N GLU A 46 19.48 37.32 42.77
CA GLU A 46 18.09 37.71 43.01
C GLU A 46 17.89 39.21 42.72
N CYS A 47 16.95 39.54 41.84
CA CYS A 47 16.52 40.91 41.57
C CYS A 47 15.13 41.12 42.18
N THR A 48 15.03 41.95 43.23
CA THR A 48 13.80 42.19 44.00
C THR A 48 13.30 43.63 43.91
N GLY A 49 14.03 44.52 43.25
CA GLY A 49 13.71 45.94 43.07
C GLY A 49 13.98 46.42 41.64
N THR A 50 14.34 47.69 41.46
CA THR A 50 14.65 48.27 40.15
C THR A 50 16.15 48.32 39.89
N GLU A 51 16.66 47.49 38.99
CA GLU A 51 18.00 47.60 38.42
C GLU A 51 17.97 48.55 37.21
N SER A 52 18.84 49.56 37.20
CA SER A 52 18.87 50.60 36.17
C SER A 52 20.16 50.59 35.34
N GLY A 53 21.20 49.91 35.81
CA GLY A 53 22.48 49.76 35.12
C GLY A 53 22.51 48.59 34.12
N GLY A 54 21.43 47.81 34.04
CA GLY A 54 21.42 46.51 33.37
C GLY A 54 22.23 45.45 34.14
N LEU A 55 22.29 44.24 33.59
CA LEU A 55 22.96 43.10 34.20
C LEU A 55 23.85 42.38 33.17
N ALA A 56 25.13 42.21 33.49
CA ALA A 56 26.09 41.44 32.69
C ALA A 56 26.31 40.06 33.32
N VAL A 57 25.83 38.99 32.68
CA VAL A 57 25.85 37.61 33.18
C VAL A 57 26.93 36.82 32.47
N ASN A 58 28.18 36.99 32.94
CA ASN A 58 29.37 36.38 32.32
C ASN A 58 29.85 35.11 33.05
N ALA A 59 29.32 34.84 34.25
CA ALA A 59 29.75 33.71 35.07
C ALA A 59 29.15 32.38 34.60
N LEU A 60 29.94 31.31 34.67
CA LEU A 60 29.54 29.95 34.33
C LEU A 60 28.42 29.47 35.26
N GLY A 61 27.36 28.88 34.72
CA GLY A 61 26.29 28.26 35.50
C GLY A 61 25.46 29.23 36.35
N ALA A 62 25.57 30.53 36.13
CA ALA A 62 24.84 31.53 36.94
C ALA A 62 23.33 31.39 36.75
N ILE A 63 22.58 31.60 37.84
CA ILE A 63 21.12 31.65 37.85
C ILE A 63 20.70 33.07 38.17
N VAL A 64 19.85 33.68 37.34
CA VAL A 64 19.29 35.02 37.57
C VAL A 64 17.79 34.90 37.75
N ASN A 65 17.28 35.39 38.88
CA ASN A 65 15.85 35.40 39.20
C ASN A 65 15.35 36.84 39.28
N VAL A 66 14.52 37.24 38.33
CA VAL A 66 13.84 38.54 38.34
C VAL A 66 12.48 38.36 39.01
N GLN A 67 12.40 38.69 40.30
CA GLN A 67 11.21 38.44 41.12
C GLN A 67 10.00 39.27 40.69
N ALA A 68 8.80 38.82 41.07
CA ALA A 68 7.57 39.55 40.82
C ALA A 68 7.65 40.99 41.38
N GLY A 69 7.29 41.98 40.56
CA GLY A 69 7.39 43.40 40.90
C GLY A 69 8.79 44.01 40.74
N ALA A 70 9.84 43.21 40.52
CA ALA A 70 11.17 43.70 40.17
C ALA A 70 11.21 44.20 38.71
N THR A 71 12.13 45.11 38.40
CA THR A 71 12.36 45.60 37.03
C THR A 71 13.85 45.71 36.74
N VAL A 72 14.31 45.09 35.66
CA VAL A 72 15.68 45.28 35.12
C VAL A 72 15.59 46.16 33.87
N ASN A 73 16.09 47.39 33.96
CA ASN A 73 16.12 48.34 32.85
C ASN A 73 17.49 48.37 32.19
N ALA A 74 17.50 48.60 30.87
CA ALA A 74 18.73 48.90 30.16
C ALA A 74 19.34 50.24 30.60
N PRO A 75 20.68 50.35 30.63
CA PRO A 75 21.37 51.59 31.00
C PRO A 75 21.22 52.71 29.96
N SER A 76 20.78 52.39 28.74
CA SER A 76 20.51 53.37 27.68
C SER A 76 19.50 52.83 26.64
N PRO A 77 18.90 53.69 25.79
CA PRO A 77 17.99 53.28 24.73
C PRO A 77 18.61 52.33 23.68
N THR A 78 19.93 52.28 23.58
CA THR A 78 20.66 51.40 22.65
C THR A 78 21.27 50.18 23.33
N SER A 79 21.17 50.07 24.65
CA SER A 79 21.73 48.98 25.44
C SER A 79 20.70 47.87 25.68
N SER A 80 21.19 46.66 25.93
CA SER A 80 20.33 45.55 26.38
C SER A 80 20.18 45.58 27.90
N ALA A 81 19.04 45.13 28.43
CA ALA A 81 18.82 45.12 29.89
C ALA A 81 19.62 43.99 30.57
N ILE A 82 19.64 42.81 29.96
CA ILE A 82 20.54 41.72 30.34
C ILE A 82 21.43 41.37 29.14
N VAL A 83 22.74 41.25 29.37
CA VAL A 83 23.69 40.69 28.41
C VAL A 83 24.32 39.45 29.04
N SER A 84 24.22 38.29 28.39
CA SER A 84 24.80 37.05 28.88
C SER A 84 25.83 36.50 27.90
N SER A 85 27.04 36.27 28.41
CA SER A 85 28.10 35.53 27.72
C SER A 85 28.65 34.36 28.53
N GLY A 86 28.12 34.12 29.74
CA GLY A 86 28.44 32.95 30.56
C GLY A 86 27.85 31.68 29.95
N ARG A 87 28.44 30.51 30.22
CA ARG A 87 27.92 29.22 29.73
C ARG A 87 26.92 28.63 30.73
N PHE A 88 25.91 27.88 30.29
CA PHE A 88 24.93 27.21 31.18
C PHE A 88 24.15 28.16 32.10
N VAL A 89 23.93 29.40 31.67
CA VAL A 89 23.17 30.40 32.44
C VAL A 89 21.67 30.09 32.39
N THR A 90 21.00 30.27 33.53
CA THR A 90 19.54 30.21 33.64
C THR A 90 18.98 31.58 34.04
N ILE A 91 17.95 32.05 33.35
CA ILE A 91 17.25 33.31 33.67
C ILE A 91 15.77 33.02 33.89
N ASN A 92 15.27 33.28 35.10
CA ASN A 92 13.87 33.15 35.48
C ASN A 92 13.24 34.54 35.63
N VAL A 93 12.06 34.76 35.04
CA VAL A 93 11.42 36.08 34.96
C VAL A 93 9.99 36.02 35.47
N ASP A 94 9.78 36.56 36.67
CA ASP A 94 8.48 36.85 37.28
C ASP A 94 8.15 38.36 37.24
N GLY A 95 9.17 39.20 37.12
CA GLY A 95 9.08 40.67 37.02
C GLY A 95 9.18 41.18 35.59
N THR A 96 9.71 42.40 35.43
CA THR A 96 9.87 43.05 34.11
C THR A 96 11.34 43.17 33.71
N ILE A 97 11.68 42.80 32.49
CA ILE A 97 12.95 43.13 31.83
C ILE A 97 12.63 44.13 30.71
N ASN A 98 13.19 45.33 30.80
CA ASN A 98 12.91 46.43 29.88
C ASN A 98 14.19 46.93 29.20
N GLY A 99 14.45 46.37 28.02
CA GLY A 99 15.57 46.70 27.16
C GLY A 99 15.42 48.01 26.40
N GLY A 100 16.54 48.64 26.07
CA GLY A 100 16.64 49.67 25.03
C GLY A 100 16.67 49.02 23.65
N SER A 101 17.78 48.35 23.34
CA SER A 101 17.93 47.52 22.15
C SER A 101 17.31 46.14 22.34
N ASN A 102 17.83 45.32 23.26
CA ASN A 102 17.27 44.00 23.58
C ASN A 102 16.82 43.91 25.04
N GLY A 103 15.74 43.18 25.33
CA GLY A 103 15.43 42.79 26.70
C GLY A 103 16.56 41.93 27.26
N ILE A 104 16.82 40.80 26.59
CA ILE A 104 17.96 39.92 26.86
C ILE A 104 18.78 39.76 25.58
N LEU A 105 20.10 39.90 25.69
CA LEU A 105 21.05 39.63 24.63
C LEU A 105 21.97 38.48 25.04
N PHE A 106 22.04 37.46 24.20
CA PHE A 106 22.89 36.31 24.37
C PHE A 106 24.02 36.33 23.33
N GLU A 107 25.28 36.32 23.79
CA GLU A 107 26.47 36.39 22.94
C GLU A 107 27.54 35.40 23.40
N GLY A 108 28.13 34.63 22.48
CA GLY A 108 29.25 33.73 22.74
C GLY A 108 28.94 32.27 22.36
N GLY A 109 29.84 31.65 21.58
CA GLY A 109 29.60 30.37 20.91
C GLY A 109 29.59 29.14 21.80
N GLY A 110 28.72 28.19 21.46
CA GLY A 110 28.69 26.83 22.03
C GLY A 110 28.05 26.73 23.42
N ASN A 111 27.19 27.68 23.78
CA ASN A 111 26.56 27.77 25.09
C ASN A 111 25.08 27.44 25.01
N ALA A 112 24.62 26.60 25.96
CA ALA A 112 23.20 26.34 26.20
C ALA A 112 22.72 27.24 27.33
N TRP A 113 21.61 27.93 27.12
CA TRP A 113 20.96 28.78 28.12
C TRP A 113 19.51 28.37 28.32
N ASN A 114 19.03 28.56 29.54
CA ASN A 114 17.62 28.33 29.86
C ASN A 114 16.97 29.66 30.24
N VAL A 115 15.87 30.01 29.58
CA VAL A 115 15.05 31.16 29.95
C VAL A 115 13.66 30.66 30.31
N SER A 116 13.20 31.00 31.51
CA SER A 116 11.82 30.76 31.94
C SER A 116 11.13 32.09 32.21
N VAL A 117 10.00 32.34 31.55
CA VAL A 117 9.17 33.51 31.78
C VAL A 117 7.86 33.04 32.38
N ASN A 118 7.63 33.37 33.64
CA ASN A 118 6.43 32.99 34.37
C ASN A 118 5.22 33.85 33.94
N PRO A 119 3.97 33.50 34.32
CA PRO A 119 2.75 34.17 33.81
C PRO A 119 2.70 35.70 33.97
N ASN A 120 3.37 36.26 34.98
CA ASN A 120 3.44 37.70 35.21
C ASN A 120 4.73 38.34 34.65
N GLY A 121 5.64 37.52 34.15
CA GLY A 121 6.91 37.95 33.59
C GLY A 121 6.73 38.70 32.28
N ILE A 122 7.47 39.79 32.11
CA ILE A 122 7.45 40.62 30.90
C ILE A 122 8.88 40.85 30.43
N ILE A 123 9.17 40.55 29.16
CA ILE A 123 10.44 40.88 28.51
C ILE A 123 10.16 41.76 27.31
N ASN A 124 10.72 42.97 27.34
CA ASN A 124 10.56 43.98 26.28
C ASN A 124 11.90 44.57 25.84
N GLY A 125 11.95 45.08 24.61
CA GLY A 125 13.07 45.81 24.03
C GLY A 125 12.70 46.35 22.65
N ALA A 126 13.67 46.82 21.86
CA ALA A 126 13.46 46.88 20.41
C ALA A 126 13.24 45.45 19.89
N THR A 127 14.07 44.51 20.35
CA THR A 127 13.83 43.06 20.33
C THR A 127 13.67 42.52 21.75
N GLY A 128 12.77 41.57 22.00
CA GLY A 128 12.59 40.97 23.33
C GLY A 128 13.84 40.19 23.77
N ILE A 129 14.16 39.12 23.06
CA ILE A 129 15.36 38.28 23.26
C ILE A 129 16.14 38.23 21.95
N SER A 130 17.44 38.54 21.99
CA SER A 130 18.35 38.45 20.83
C SER A 130 19.47 37.45 21.10
N ILE A 131 19.80 36.62 20.11
CA ILE A 131 20.83 35.59 20.18
C ILE A 131 21.81 35.75 19.03
N ARG A 132 23.11 35.71 19.32
CA ARG A 132 24.20 35.86 18.34
C ARG A 132 25.36 34.92 18.65
N GLN A 133 26.24 34.72 17.67
CA GLN A 133 27.53 34.02 17.83
C GLN A 133 27.39 32.54 18.25
N PHE A 134 26.72 31.70 17.47
CA PHE A 134 26.61 30.24 17.63
C PHE A 134 26.02 29.81 18.97
N ALA A 135 25.09 30.60 19.43
CA ALA A 135 24.59 30.52 20.77
C ALA A 135 23.15 30.00 20.75
N SER A 136 22.76 29.25 21.79
CA SER A 136 21.55 28.41 21.76
C SER A 136 20.74 28.55 23.04
N VAL A 137 19.46 28.90 22.91
CA VAL A 137 18.55 29.10 24.06
C VAL A 137 17.42 28.08 24.06
N ASP A 138 17.12 27.51 25.23
CA ASP A 138 15.86 26.86 25.55
C ASP A 138 14.96 27.84 26.28
N LEU A 139 13.77 28.09 25.73
CA LEU A 139 12.82 29.07 26.23
C LEU A 139 11.54 28.37 26.67
N VAL A 140 11.11 28.61 27.91
CA VAL A 140 9.76 28.31 28.39
C VAL A 140 9.06 29.63 28.70
N ASN A 141 7.92 29.90 28.06
CA ASN A 141 7.19 31.16 28.21
C ASN A 141 5.74 30.92 28.62
N ALA A 142 5.35 31.42 29.79
CA ALA A 142 3.97 31.59 30.23
C ALA A 142 3.56 33.07 30.32
N GLY A 143 4.52 34.01 30.24
CA GLY A 143 4.31 35.45 30.33
C GLY A 143 4.31 36.15 28.96
N GLN A 144 4.80 37.39 28.91
CA GLN A 144 4.81 38.21 27.70
C GLN A 144 6.23 38.52 27.23
N ILE A 145 6.52 38.23 25.96
CA ILE A 145 7.76 38.62 25.29
C ILE A 145 7.40 39.44 24.05
N THR A 146 7.73 40.73 24.04
CA THR A 146 7.43 41.62 22.91
C THR A 146 8.61 42.51 22.52
N GLY A 147 8.63 42.95 21.26
CA GLY A 147 9.61 43.92 20.76
C GLY A 147 8.92 45.12 20.14
N ARG A 148 9.46 46.32 20.37
CA ARG A 148 8.96 47.56 19.75
C ARG A 148 9.17 47.59 18.23
N SER A 149 10.10 46.80 17.70
CA SER A 149 10.24 46.58 16.25
C SER A 149 9.24 45.55 15.69
N GLY A 150 8.47 44.90 16.57
CA GLY A 150 7.64 43.74 16.26
C GLY A 150 8.31 42.40 16.57
N ILE A 151 9.65 42.33 16.58
CA ILE A 151 10.41 41.10 16.81
C ILE A 151 10.54 40.82 18.32
N ALA A 152 9.86 39.79 18.82
CA ALA A 152 10.00 39.33 20.18
C ALA A 152 11.24 38.44 20.37
N LEU A 153 11.47 37.50 19.45
CA LEU A 153 12.59 36.56 19.49
C LEU A 153 13.43 36.72 18.22
N GLY A 154 14.69 37.12 18.37
CA GLY A 154 15.62 37.36 17.27
C GLY A 154 16.86 36.48 17.36
N GLY A 155 17.19 35.73 16.32
CA GLY A 155 18.48 35.07 16.14
C GLY A 155 19.20 35.66 14.94
N ASP A 156 20.50 35.91 15.07
CA ASP A 156 21.33 36.36 13.94
C ASP A 156 21.70 35.17 13.05
N PRO A 157 21.18 35.08 11.82
CA PRO A 157 21.46 33.96 10.92
C PRO A 157 22.92 33.93 10.48
N ALA A 158 23.58 35.11 10.37
CA ALA A 158 24.97 35.21 9.93
C ALA A 158 25.94 34.58 10.94
N THR A 159 25.51 34.50 12.20
CA THR A 159 26.29 33.91 13.28
C THR A 159 25.64 32.68 13.88
N PHE A 160 24.60 32.10 13.26
CA PHE A 160 23.87 30.92 13.77
C PHE A 160 23.35 31.08 15.22
N GLY A 161 22.93 32.29 15.60
CA GLY A 161 22.18 32.48 16.84
C GLY A 161 20.82 31.78 16.75
N SER A 162 20.51 30.89 17.67
CA SER A 162 19.37 29.96 17.55
C SER A 162 18.63 29.70 18.85
N PHE A 163 17.38 29.24 18.75
CA PHE A 163 16.68 28.61 19.86
C PHE A 163 16.72 27.09 19.68
N ARG A 164 17.14 26.35 20.70
CA ARG A 164 17.04 24.89 20.65
C ARG A 164 15.59 24.45 20.80
N ALA A 165 14.90 24.97 21.81
CA ALA A 165 13.48 24.74 22.03
C ALA A 165 12.76 26.03 22.46
N ILE A 166 11.53 26.19 21.98
CA ILE A 166 10.61 27.25 22.41
C ILE A 166 9.31 26.57 22.86
N ASP A 167 9.01 26.62 24.16
CA ASP A 167 7.77 26.15 24.75
C ASP A 167 6.92 27.35 25.19
N ASN A 168 5.99 27.78 24.34
CA ASN A 168 5.03 28.82 24.68
C ASN A 168 3.77 28.20 25.29
N LEU A 169 3.63 28.31 26.60
CA LEU A 169 2.53 27.77 27.38
C LEU A 169 1.22 28.55 27.12
N ALA A 170 0.09 28.02 27.59
CA ALA A 170 -1.26 28.52 27.23
C ALA A 170 -1.50 30.02 27.54
N THR A 171 -0.88 30.55 28.59
CA THR A 171 -0.94 31.98 28.94
C THR A 171 0.11 32.83 28.23
N GLY A 172 1.10 32.17 27.63
CA GLY A 172 2.26 32.79 27.01
C GLY A 172 1.90 33.58 25.76
N ARG A 173 2.49 34.76 25.64
CA ARG A 173 2.35 35.67 24.50
C ARG A 173 3.72 36.02 23.96
N ILE A 174 3.94 35.73 22.68
CA ILE A 174 5.17 36.06 21.96
C ILE A 174 4.80 36.92 20.75
N GLY A 175 5.56 37.97 20.48
CA GLY A 175 5.49 38.71 19.21
C GLY A 175 6.08 37.93 18.03
N SER A 176 6.61 38.62 17.02
CA SER A 176 7.26 37.97 15.87
C SER A 176 8.53 37.22 16.28
N ILE A 177 8.75 36.04 15.69
CA ILE A 177 9.95 35.22 15.83
C ILE A 177 10.73 35.30 14.51
N TYR A 178 11.95 35.84 14.58
CA TYR A 178 12.90 35.89 13.47
C TYR A 178 14.17 35.15 13.88
N SER A 179 14.24 33.84 13.69
CA SER A 179 15.38 33.02 14.15
C SER A 179 15.40 31.64 13.49
N TYR A 180 16.52 30.92 13.66
CA TYR A 180 16.58 29.47 13.53
C TYR A 180 16.12 28.82 14.84
N PHE A 181 15.33 27.74 14.76
CA PHE A 181 15.03 26.93 15.93
C PHE A 181 14.83 25.45 15.63
N ASN A 182 15.17 24.53 16.54
CA ASN A 182 14.89 23.10 16.29
C ASN A 182 13.41 22.80 16.51
N SER A 183 12.87 23.07 17.70
CA SER A 183 11.48 22.75 18.05
C SER A 183 10.74 23.95 18.65
N LEU A 184 9.50 24.15 18.23
CA LEU A 184 8.58 25.11 18.82
C LEU A 184 7.28 24.41 19.22
N ASN A 185 6.91 24.45 20.49
CA ASN A 185 5.62 24.02 21.01
C ASN A 185 4.82 25.26 21.45
N ASN A 186 3.71 25.54 20.78
CA ASN A 186 2.85 26.68 21.08
C ASN A 186 1.46 26.23 21.54
N ALA A 187 1.15 26.46 22.81
CA ALA A 187 -0.20 26.40 23.37
C ALA A 187 -0.81 27.79 23.58
N GLY A 188 0.01 28.85 23.58
CA GLY A 188 -0.42 30.23 23.78
C GLY A 188 -0.65 31.01 22.49
N LEU A 189 -0.33 32.30 22.51
CA LEU A 189 -0.42 33.21 21.36
C LEU A 189 0.99 33.57 20.85
N ILE A 190 1.21 33.39 19.56
CA ILE A 190 2.30 33.99 18.81
C ILE A 190 1.69 34.93 17.77
N ASP A 191 1.90 36.24 17.92
CA ASP A 191 1.31 37.25 17.04
C ASP A 191 2.38 38.13 16.40
N GLY A 192 2.55 37.96 15.09
CA GLY A 192 3.47 38.78 14.30
C GLY A 192 2.98 40.20 14.05
N GLY A 193 1.68 40.47 14.28
CA GLY A 193 1.08 41.75 13.95
C GLY A 193 1.22 42.07 12.46
N SER A 194 1.98 43.12 12.14
CA SER A 194 2.30 43.53 10.77
C SER A 194 3.54 42.82 10.18
N LEU A 195 4.19 41.94 10.94
CA LEU A 195 5.26 41.04 10.49
C LEU A 195 4.74 39.60 10.42
N SER A 196 5.54 38.68 9.87
CA SER A 196 5.29 37.24 10.05
C SER A 196 5.31 36.89 11.54
N ALA A 197 4.41 36.02 11.99
CA ALA A 197 4.48 35.46 13.34
C ALA A 197 5.79 34.68 13.51
N ILE A 198 6.14 33.91 12.49
CA ILE A 198 7.37 33.15 12.42
C ILE A 198 8.01 33.40 11.06
N GLN A 199 9.13 34.09 11.05
CA GLN A 199 10.03 34.17 9.91
C GLN A 199 11.26 33.33 10.22
N ALA A 200 11.16 32.05 9.90
CA ALA A 200 12.20 31.08 10.20
C ALA A 200 13.26 31.07 9.09
N THR A 201 14.52 31.17 9.49
CA THR A 201 15.66 30.89 8.61
C THR A 201 16.04 29.41 8.62
N GLY A 202 15.28 28.57 9.31
CA GLY A 202 15.39 27.12 9.39
C GLY A 202 14.64 26.59 10.61
N PHE A 203 13.95 25.45 10.47
CA PHE A 203 13.35 24.73 11.60
C PHE A 203 13.26 23.22 11.36
N PHE A 204 13.10 22.45 12.44
CA PHE A 204 12.80 21.01 12.37
C PHE A 204 11.31 20.74 12.63
N GLN A 205 10.76 21.26 13.73
CA GLN A 205 9.37 20.99 14.12
C GLN A 205 8.65 22.22 14.70
N ILE A 206 7.39 22.40 14.30
CA ILE A 206 6.42 23.32 14.92
C ILE A 206 5.22 22.50 15.36
N ARG A 207 4.89 22.53 16.65
CA ARG A 207 3.66 21.95 17.21
C ARG A 207 2.81 23.09 17.76
N ASN A 208 1.62 23.26 17.22
CA ASN A 208 0.69 24.31 17.60
C ASN A 208 -0.60 23.70 18.13
N SER A 209 -0.94 23.97 19.38
CA SER A 209 -2.27 23.78 19.97
C SER A 209 -2.95 25.10 20.33
N GLY A 210 -2.24 26.22 20.20
CA GLY A 210 -2.72 27.59 20.42
C GLY A 210 -2.96 28.36 19.12
N THR A 211 -2.65 29.65 19.13
CA THR A 211 -2.78 30.54 17.96
C THR A 211 -1.44 31.08 17.51
N ILE A 212 -1.17 30.97 16.21
CA ILE A 212 -0.08 31.65 15.49
C ILE A 212 -0.72 32.54 14.44
N SER A 213 -0.55 33.86 14.53
CA SER A 213 -1.26 34.81 13.66
C SER A 213 -0.41 35.98 13.16
N SER A 214 -0.74 36.48 11.97
CA SER A 214 -0.27 37.76 11.44
C SER A 214 -1.37 38.42 10.60
N SER A 215 -1.18 39.70 10.23
CA SER A 215 -2.19 40.52 9.56
C SER A 215 -1.67 41.29 8.33
N ASN A 216 -0.61 40.78 7.69
CA ASN A 216 0.09 41.45 6.59
C ASN A 216 0.00 40.67 5.26
N ASN A 217 0.76 41.12 4.25
CA ASN A 217 0.87 40.44 2.95
C ASN A 217 2.03 39.42 2.88
N ILE A 218 2.75 39.19 3.98
CA ILE A 218 3.81 38.18 4.13
C ILE A 218 3.18 36.95 4.79
N ALA A 219 3.72 35.75 4.59
CA ALA A 219 3.14 34.57 5.22
C ALA A 219 3.24 34.60 6.76
N THR A 220 2.26 34.03 7.47
CA THR A 220 2.27 33.92 8.95
C THR A 220 3.47 33.10 9.43
N ILE A 221 3.67 31.95 8.80
CA ILE A 221 4.91 31.17 8.88
C ILE A 221 5.58 31.27 7.53
N ASN A 222 6.67 32.03 7.48
CA ASN A 222 7.47 32.25 6.29
C ASN A 222 8.84 31.60 6.47
N ASN A 223 9.12 30.54 5.71
CA ASN A 223 10.39 29.84 5.76
C ASN A 223 11.24 30.16 4.53
N ILE A 224 12.29 30.95 4.77
CA ILE A 224 13.08 31.60 3.72
C ILE A 224 14.31 30.76 3.33
N GLU A 225 14.61 29.67 4.05
CA GLU A 225 15.85 28.93 3.81
C GLU A 225 15.79 28.04 2.57
N THR A 226 16.85 28.07 1.76
CA THR A 226 17.05 27.26 0.56
C THR A 226 17.94 26.03 0.79
N ASN A 227 18.44 25.81 2.02
CA ASN A 227 19.48 24.81 2.30
C ASN A 227 18.94 23.61 3.12
N GLY A 228 18.48 22.58 2.41
CA GLY A 228 18.90 21.19 2.62
C GLY A 228 18.46 20.38 3.86
N PHE A 229 17.66 20.88 4.80
CA PHE A 229 17.19 20.03 5.92
C PHE A 229 15.93 19.23 5.54
N ALA A 230 16.09 17.91 5.35
CA ALA A 230 14.99 16.96 5.24
C ALA A 230 14.28 16.76 6.60
N GLY A 231 12.95 16.62 6.60
CA GLY A 231 12.16 16.25 7.78
C GLY A 231 11.43 17.39 8.51
N ARG A 232 11.06 18.47 7.81
CA ARG A 232 10.28 19.58 8.40
C ARG A 232 8.86 19.14 8.72
N LEU A 233 8.42 19.33 9.96
CA LEU A 233 7.10 18.95 10.45
C LEU A 233 6.36 20.15 11.05
N ILE A 234 5.14 20.40 10.58
CA ILE A 234 4.19 21.34 11.20
C ILE A 234 2.96 20.55 11.65
N GLU A 235 2.71 20.52 12.95
CA GLU A 235 1.53 19.92 13.56
C GLU A 235 0.61 21.01 14.09
N ASN A 236 -0.62 21.11 13.59
CA ASN A 236 -1.67 21.98 14.08
C ASN A 236 -2.74 21.11 14.77
N LEU A 237 -2.69 21.06 16.10
CA LEU A 237 -3.26 20.03 16.94
C LEU A 237 -4.49 20.52 17.71
N GLY A 238 -5.66 19.98 17.38
CA GLY A 238 -6.90 20.18 18.11
C GLY A 238 -7.80 21.27 17.53
N ALA A 239 -9.07 21.24 17.94
CA ALA A 239 -10.13 22.08 17.38
C ALA A 239 -9.93 23.59 17.61
N ASP A 240 -9.09 24.00 18.56
CA ASP A 240 -8.79 25.39 18.89
C ASP A 240 -7.45 25.88 18.29
N ALA A 241 -6.67 24.99 17.67
CA ALA A 241 -5.41 25.35 17.06
C ALA A 241 -5.61 26.18 15.78
N ARG A 242 -4.93 27.32 15.70
CA ARG A 242 -5.07 28.29 14.60
C ARG A 242 -3.70 28.69 14.06
N ILE A 243 -3.52 28.59 12.74
CA ILE A 243 -2.43 29.27 12.01
C ILE A 243 -3.10 30.19 10.98
N LEU A 244 -3.09 31.49 11.23
CA LEU A 244 -3.93 32.44 10.49
C LEU A 244 -3.12 33.60 9.92
N ASN A 245 -3.42 33.95 8.68
CA ASN A 245 -3.11 35.25 8.12
C ASN A 245 -4.41 36.02 7.90
N THR A 246 -4.64 37.05 8.71
CA THR A 246 -5.81 37.92 8.57
C THR A 246 -5.59 39.03 7.53
N GLY A 247 -4.37 39.15 7.01
CA GLY A 247 -4.04 39.95 5.83
C GLY A 247 -4.12 39.14 4.54
N SER A 248 -3.51 39.66 3.47
CA SER A 248 -3.53 39.03 2.13
C SER A 248 -2.43 37.98 1.93
N GLY A 249 -1.50 37.82 2.86
CA GLY A 249 -0.43 36.82 2.77
C GLY A 249 -0.92 35.41 3.05
N ALA A 250 -0.14 34.40 2.67
CA ALA A 250 -0.46 33.01 3.01
C ALA A 250 -0.40 32.75 4.52
N ALA A 251 -1.05 31.69 5.01
CA ALA A 251 -0.77 31.21 6.36
C ALA A 251 0.63 30.59 6.41
N LEU A 252 0.96 29.78 5.40
CA LEU A 252 2.23 29.07 5.28
C LEU A 252 2.88 29.37 3.92
N LEU A 253 4.15 29.77 3.93
CA LEU A 253 5.01 29.82 2.75
C LEU A 253 6.31 29.06 3.07
N ILE A 254 6.52 27.91 2.43
CA ILE A 254 7.64 27.01 2.73
C ILE A 254 8.42 26.69 1.45
N THR A 255 9.74 26.88 1.48
CA THR A 255 10.61 26.74 0.29
C THR A 255 11.16 25.32 0.06
N ASN A 256 10.98 24.39 1.01
CA ASN A 256 11.50 23.02 0.94
C ASN A 256 10.38 22.01 1.19
N PRO A 257 10.60 20.70 0.92
CA PRO A 257 9.63 19.68 1.26
C PRO A 257 9.22 19.71 2.74
N VAL A 258 7.93 19.53 3.00
CA VAL A 258 7.34 19.67 4.34
C VAL A 258 6.23 18.68 4.58
N VAL A 259 6.12 18.22 5.83
CA VAL A 259 4.97 17.47 6.34
C VAL A 259 4.11 18.42 7.17
N ILE A 260 2.83 18.52 6.83
CA ILE A 260 1.83 19.31 7.54
C ILE A 260 0.74 18.38 8.03
N ASN A 261 0.56 18.33 9.34
CA ASN A 261 -0.50 17.59 10.00
C ASN A 261 -1.50 18.58 10.60
N ASN A 262 -2.69 18.68 10.04
CA ASN A 262 -3.73 19.60 10.50
C ASN A 262 -4.90 18.81 11.12
N PHE A 263 -4.71 18.36 12.37
CA PHE A 263 -5.66 17.51 13.08
C PHE A 263 -6.71 18.36 13.81
N ALA A 264 -7.91 18.53 13.23
CA ALA A 264 -9.00 19.40 13.71
C ALA A 264 -8.71 20.92 13.73
N GLY A 265 -7.47 21.32 13.46
CA GLY A 265 -7.06 22.72 13.46
C GLY A 265 -7.56 23.52 12.25
N THR A 266 -7.37 24.83 12.31
CA THR A 266 -7.59 25.73 11.15
C THR A 266 -6.27 26.34 10.68
N ILE A 267 -5.99 26.19 9.39
CA ILE A 267 -4.97 26.95 8.68
C ILE A 267 -5.70 27.87 7.70
N GLY A 268 -5.48 29.19 7.74
CA GLY A 268 -6.31 30.09 6.94
C GLY A 268 -5.63 31.38 6.53
N SER A 269 -5.98 31.86 5.34
CA SER A 269 -5.63 33.18 4.83
C SER A 269 -6.89 33.98 4.49
N SER A 270 -6.84 35.30 4.60
CA SER A 270 -7.85 36.19 4.02
C SER A 270 -7.55 36.55 2.56
N GLY A 271 -6.35 36.20 2.08
CA GLY A 271 -5.99 36.15 0.68
C GLY A 271 -6.45 34.84 0.00
N PRO A 272 -6.11 34.66 -1.28
CA PRO A 272 -6.56 33.50 -2.05
C PRO A 272 -5.84 32.20 -1.68
N THR A 273 -4.61 32.27 -1.16
CA THR A 273 -3.76 31.09 -0.89
C THR A 273 -3.50 30.95 0.60
N ALA A 274 -3.84 29.80 1.18
CA ALA A 274 -3.56 29.49 2.59
C ALA A 274 -2.17 28.86 2.75
N ILE A 275 -1.83 27.92 1.87
CA ILE A 275 -0.58 27.15 1.94
C ILE A 275 0.11 27.26 0.59
N GLN A 276 1.35 27.71 0.59
CA GLN A 276 2.22 27.72 -0.56
C GLN A 276 3.52 26.96 -0.23
N VAL A 277 3.83 25.93 -1.02
CA VAL A 277 5.05 25.14 -0.88
C VAL A 277 5.81 25.13 -2.21
N ASN A 278 7.07 25.55 -2.19
CA ASN A 278 7.98 25.42 -3.32
C ASN A 278 8.80 24.13 -3.15
N GLY A 279 8.14 22.97 -3.06
CA GLY A 279 8.76 21.68 -2.75
C GLY A 279 7.67 20.66 -2.40
N GLY A 280 8.03 19.37 -2.31
CA GLY A 280 7.04 18.31 -2.07
C GLY A 280 6.24 18.51 -0.78
N LEU A 281 4.92 18.35 -0.85
CA LEU A 281 4.04 18.53 0.30
C LEU A 281 3.44 17.20 0.70
N ILE A 282 3.64 16.80 1.96
CA ILE A 282 2.79 15.79 2.57
C ILE A 282 1.82 16.50 3.51
N LEU A 283 0.53 16.50 3.15
CA LEU A 283 -0.54 17.10 3.93
C LEU A 283 -1.44 16.00 4.49
N ASP A 284 -1.38 15.77 5.80
CA ASP A 284 -2.35 14.96 6.52
C ASP A 284 -3.40 15.87 7.17
N ASN A 285 -4.59 15.89 6.57
CA ASN A 285 -5.75 16.64 7.05
C ASN A 285 -6.91 15.69 7.42
N ARG A 286 -6.60 14.42 7.71
CA ARG A 286 -7.58 13.36 8.03
C ARG A 286 -8.08 13.43 9.48
N ASP A 287 -9.16 12.71 9.73
CA ASP A 287 -9.50 12.23 11.08
C ASP A 287 -8.68 10.95 11.36
N ASN A 288 -7.76 10.99 12.32
CA ASN A 288 -6.89 9.86 12.67
C ASN A 288 -7.64 8.81 13.51
N GLY A 289 -8.67 8.17 12.94
CA GLY A 289 -9.29 6.95 13.47
C GLY A 289 -9.75 7.01 14.92
N GLY A 290 -10.13 8.19 15.42
CA GLY A 290 -10.60 8.39 16.80
C GLY A 290 -9.59 8.93 17.81
N GLN A 291 -8.34 9.23 17.41
CA GLN A 291 -7.40 9.91 18.33
C GLN A 291 -7.62 11.44 18.37
N TYR A 292 -8.11 12.03 17.26
CA TYR A 292 -8.44 13.46 17.12
C TYR A 292 -9.69 13.59 16.26
N SER A 293 -10.85 13.35 16.86
CA SER A 293 -12.17 13.08 16.26
C SER A 293 -12.78 14.16 15.33
N ASN A 294 -12.00 14.97 14.64
CA ASN A 294 -12.41 15.95 13.64
C ASN A 294 -11.27 16.18 12.64
N ALA A 295 -11.55 16.08 11.36
CA ALA A 295 -10.60 16.47 10.32
C ALA A 295 -10.38 18.00 10.29
N GLY A 296 -9.20 18.45 9.85
CA GLY A 296 -8.85 19.87 9.83
C GLY A 296 -9.48 20.67 8.69
N THR A 297 -9.49 22.00 8.84
CA THR A 297 -9.96 22.94 7.81
C THR A 297 -8.84 23.86 7.32
N ILE A 298 -8.71 23.97 6.01
CA ILE A 298 -7.85 24.94 5.34
C ILE A 298 -8.74 25.97 4.63
N ASN A 299 -8.57 27.26 4.95
CA ASN A 299 -9.34 28.36 4.36
C ASN A 299 -8.47 29.14 3.37
N GLY A 300 -8.65 28.89 2.08
CA GLY A 300 -7.81 29.35 0.97
C GLY A 300 -7.16 28.18 0.22
N SER A 301 -6.61 28.47 -0.96
CA SER A 301 -6.00 27.46 -1.84
C SER A 301 -4.70 26.88 -1.26
N VAL A 302 -4.41 25.64 -1.65
CA VAL A 302 -3.13 24.95 -1.42
C VAL A 302 -2.39 24.89 -2.75
N VAL A 303 -1.18 25.42 -2.79
CA VAL A 303 -0.37 25.50 -4.02
C VAL A 303 1.00 24.89 -3.77
N VAL A 304 1.36 23.89 -4.57
CA VAL A 304 2.67 23.24 -4.60
C VAL A 304 3.32 23.50 -5.95
N THR A 305 4.60 23.87 -5.97
CA THR A 305 5.30 24.23 -7.22
C THR A 305 6.03 23.05 -7.86
N TYR A 306 6.68 22.19 -7.06
CA TYR A 306 7.45 21.03 -7.50
C TYR A 306 7.61 20.04 -6.33
N GLY A 307 8.10 18.84 -6.60
CA GLY A 307 8.29 17.75 -5.64
C GLY A 307 7.04 16.87 -5.50
N ASP A 308 7.27 15.60 -5.21
CA ASP A 308 6.19 14.64 -4.95
C ASP A 308 5.29 15.15 -3.82
N SER A 309 3.98 15.14 -4.07
CA SER A 309 2.99 15.56 -3.06
C SER A 309 2.01 14.46 -2.72
N ARG A 310 1.61 14.44 -1.47
CA ARG A 310 0.59 13.53 -0.95
C ARG A 310 -0.40 14.29 -0.10
N ILE A 311 -1.65 14.30 -0.52
CA ILE A 311 -2.73 15.04 0.12
C ILE A 311 -3.76 14.05 0.65
N GLU A 312 -3.94 14.02 1.96
CA GLU A 312 -4.83 13.10 2.65
C GLU A 312 -6.02 13.86 3.24
N LEU A 313 -7.20 13.70 2.65
CA LEU A 313 -8.46 14.37 3.03
C LEU A 313 -9.53 13.40 3.56
N PHE A 314 -9.23 12.10 3.62
CA PHE A 314 -10.13 11.08 4.14
C PHE A 314 -10.67 11.38 5.55
N GLY A 315 -11.94 11.04 5.79
CA GLY A 315 -12.57 11.26 7.10
C GLY A 315 -13.02 12.70 7.33
N GLY A 316 -13.16 13.50 6.26
CA GLY A 316 -13.81 14.82 6.30
C GLY A 316 -12.89 16.04 6.27
N GLY A 317 -11.61 15.90 5.89
CA GLY A 317 -10.69 17.02 5.75
C GLY A 317 -11.15 18.02 4.70
N ARG A 318 -10.95 19.33 4.93
CA ARG A 318 -11.44 20.39 4.03
C ARG A 318 -10.36 21.37 3.59
N ILE A 319 -10.39 21.72 2.30
CA ILE A 319 -9.70 22.81 1.62
C ILE A 319 -10.78 23.68 0.96
N ASN A 320 -11.02 24.84 1.55
CA ASN A 320 -11.94 25.84 1.02
C ASN A 320 -11.20 26.73 0.01
N GLY A 321 -10.82 26.14 -1.13
CA GLY A 321 -10.02 26.77 -2.18
C GLY A 321 -9.61 25.74 -3.24
N ASP A 322 -8.70 26.13 -4.12
CA ASP A 322 -8.11 25.22 -5.11
C ASP A 322 -6.99 24.38 -4.49
N LEU A 323 -6.78 23.18 -5.03
CA LEU A 323 -5.62 22.33 -4.79
C LEU A 323 -4.81 22.23 -6.08
N ILE A 324 -3.66 22.92 -6.12
CA ILE A 324 -2.79 22.98 -7.30
C ILE A 324 -1.46 22.33 -6.94
N LEU A 325 -1.12 21.25 -7.63
CA LEU A 325 0.06 20.44 -7.38
C LEU A 325 1.15 20.65 -8.44
N GLY A 326 2.36 20.19 -8.12
CA GLY A 326 3.58 20.42 -8.91
C GLY A 326 3.81 19.37 -9.99
N ASN A 327 4.95 19.48 -10.68
CA ASN A 327 5.26 18.68 -11.88
C ASN A 327 5.80 17.25 -11.66
N ASP A 328 5.76 16.73 -10.43
CA ASP A 328 6.27 15.40 -10.08
C ASP A 328 5.10 14.44 -9.78
N THR A 329 5.34 13.30 -9.11
CA THR A 329 4.27 12.33 -8.84
C THR A 329 3.42 12.79 -7.66
N ASN A 330 2.13 13.05 -7.89
CA ASN A 330 1.22 13.47 -6.83
C ASN A 330 0.11 12.45 -6.54
N ILE A 331 -0.25 12.34 -5.25
CA ILE A 331 -1.33 11.49 -4.78
C ILE A 331 -2.33 12.33 -3.99
N VAL A 332 -3.58 12.37 -4.41
CA VAL A 332 -4.68 12.97 -3.65
C VAL A 332 -5.63 11.90 -3.20
N ARG A 333 -5.91 11.83 -1.90
CA ARG A 333 -6.80 10.85 -1.28
C ARG A 333 -7.98 11.54 -0.64
N THR A 334 -9.19 11.18 -1.05
CA THR A 334 -10.42 11.84 -0.61
C THR A 334 -11.60 10.88 -0.55
N ASP A 335 -12.57 11.16 0.33
CA ASP A 335 -13.87 10.50 0.30
C ASP A 335 -14.62 10.80 -1.00
N TYR A 336 -15.45 9.84 -1.42
CA TYR A 336 -16.47 10.08 -2.43
C TYR A 336 -17.49 11.08 -1.89
N GLY A 337 -17.68 12.19 -2.60
CA GLY A 337 -18.67 13.21 -2.27
C GLY A 337 -20.04 12.88 -2.86
N SER A 338 -20.33 13.44 -4.02
CA SER A 338 -21.57 13.25 -4.76
C SER A 338 -21.30 13.20 -6.26
N ALA A 339 -22.27 12.80 -7.07
CA ALA A 339 -22.12 12.81 -8.54
C ALA A 339 -21.74 14.19 -9.10
N ALA A 340 -22.17 15.30 -8.47
CA ALA A 340 -21.87 16.66 -8.92
C ALA A 340 -20.51 17.19 -8.42
N SER A 341 -19.97 16.59 -7.37
CA SER A 341 -18.67 16.91 -6.79
C SER A 341 -18.10 15.62 -6.19
N PRO A 342 -17.47 14.77 -7.03
CA PRO A 342 -17.13 13.41 -6.63
C PRO A 342 -15.96 13.35 -5.67
N PHE A 343 -15.11 14.38 -5.68
CA PHE A 343 -13.95 14.51 -4.80
C PHE A 343 -14.33 15.41 -3.63
N ALA A 344 -14.65 14.79 -2.48
CA ALA A 344 -14.97 15.55 -1.28
C ALA A 344 -13.77 16.38 -0.80
N GLY A 345 -14.01 17.25 0.18
CA GLY A 345 -12.93 17.92 0.89
C GLY A 345 -12.20 19.05 0.13
N VAL A 346 -12.44 19.27 -1.16
CA VAL A 346 -11.93 20.46 -1.88
C VAL A 346 -13.11 21.22 -2.51
N SER A 347 -13.22 22.51 -2.22
CA SER A 347 -14.31 23.33 -2.78
C SER A 347 -14.00 23.95 -4.14
N GLY A 348 -12.72 24.06 -4.50
CA GLY A 348 -12.23 24.59 -5.78
C GLY A 348 -11.78 23.49 -6.74
N ASN A 349 -10.89 23.85 -7.66
CA ASN A 349 -10.30 22.93 -8.64
C ASN A 349 -9.23 22.05 -7.99
N ILE A 350 -9.10 20.82 -8.47
CA ILE A 350 -7.98 19.92 -8.17
C ILE A 350 -7.16 19.79 -9.46
N VAL A 351 -5.87 20.10 -9.41
CA VAL A 351 -4.95 20.08 -10.55
C VAL A 351 -3.65 19.35 -10.16
N GLY A 352 -3.32 18.27 -10.86
CA GLY A 352 -2.17 17.40 -10.55
C GLY A 352 -0.82 17.99 -10.94
N GLY A 353 -0.77 18.69 -12.07
CA GLY A 353 0.48 19.27 -12.59
C GLY A 353 0.93 18.54 -13.84
N THR A 354 2.20 18.18 -13.95
CA THR A 354 2.68 17.19 -14.93
C THR A 354 3.23 16.01 -14.14
N GLY A 355 3.43 14.85 -14.77
CA GLY A 355 3.94 13.67 -14.08
C GLY A 355 2.91 12.55 -14.04
N ASP A 356 3.10 11.60 -13.13
CA ASP A 356 2.16 10.52 -12.89
C ASP A 356 1.31 10.86 -11.66
N ASP A 357 0.12 11.39 -11.88
CA ASP A 357 -0.77 11.87 -10.83
C ASP A 357 -1.94 10.91 -10.59
N THR A 358 -2.17 10.59 -9.31
CA THR A 358 -3.17 9.62 -8.87
C THR A 358 -4.18 10.25 -7.94
N ILE A 359 -5.47 10.09 -8.25
CA ILE A 359 -6.54 10.40 -7.32
C ILE A 359 -7.13 9.11 -6.75
N VAL A 360 -7.17 9.01 -5.43
CA VAL A 360 -7.76 7.90 -4.68
C VAL A 360 -9.08 8.38 -4.09
N VAL A 361 -10.18 7.78 -4.52
CA VAL A 361 -11.52 8.04 -4.02
C VAL A 361 -11.92 6.91 -3.08
N GLY A 362 -12.26 7.24 -1.84
CA GLY A 362 -12.67 6.24 -0.87
C GLY A 362 -14.17 6.16 -0.66
N PHE A 363 -14.60 4.92 -0.46
CA PHE A 363 -15.98 4.51 -0.27
C PHE A 363 -16.09 3.86 1.11
N ALA A 364 -16.18 4.70 2.15
CA ALA A 364 -16.34 4.23 3.53
C ALA A 364 -17.65 3.42 3.70
N ASN A 365 -18.67 3.80 2.95
CA ASN A 365 -19.87 3.01 2.71
C ASN A 365 -19.88 2.59 1.23
N GLY A 366 -20.39 1.40 0.92
CA GLY A 366 -20.58 0.98 -0.46
C GLY A 366 -21.38 2.00 -1.28
N ALA A 367 -21.20 2.00 -2.61
CA ALA A 367 -21.80 3.00 -3.49
C ALA A 367 -22.24 2.39 -4.83
N SER A 368 -23.34 2.92 -5.38
CA SER A 368 -23.71 2.70 -6.78
C SER A 368 -23.43 3.98 -7.57
N LEU A 369 -22.56 3.88 -8.57
CA LEU A 369 -22.15 4.99 -9.42
C LEU A 369 -22.84 4.85 -10.78
N ASN A 370 -23.60 5.85 -11.20
CA ASN A 370 -24.37 5.85 -12.46
C ASN A 370 -24.10 7.08 -13.33
N SER A 371 -22.99 7.78 -13.06
CA SER A 371 -22.58 8.99 -13.77
C SER A 371 -21.07 8.98 -13.97
N SER A 372 -20.60 9.85 -14.87
CA SER A 372 -19.18 9.95 -15.20
C SER A 372 -18.34 10.30 -13.96
N LEU A 373 -17.29 9.52 -13.71
CA LEU A 373 -16.25 9.87 -12.75
C LEU A 373 -14.95 10.10 -13.51
N ASN A 374 -14.79 11.34 -13.99
CA ASN A 374 -13.58 11.77 -14.66
C ASN A 374 -12.57 12.23 -13.60
N THR A 375 -11.30 11.94 -13.86
CA THR A 375 -10.22 12.47 -13.03
C THR A 375 -10.15 14.00 -13.12
N PRO A 376 -9.64 14.68 -12.09
CA PRO A 376 -9.36 16.11 -12.18
C PRO A 376 -8.32 16.42 -13.27
N THR A 377 -8.09 17.71 -13.51
CA THR A 377 -7.15 18.13 -14.56
C THR A 377 -5.74 17.61 -14.25
N ASN A 378 -5.12 16.98 -15.25
CA ASN A 378 -3.79 16.37 -15.15
C ASN A 378 -3.70 15.30 -14.05
N PHE A 379 -4.67 14.38 -14.03
CA PHE A 379 -4.59 13.16 -13.25
C PHE A 379 -4.74 11.97 -14.20
N GLU A 380 -3.72 11.13 -14.23
CA GLU A 380 -3.62 9.99 -15.15
C GLU A 380 -4.32 8.76 -14.58
N THR A 381 -4.42 8.62 -13.25
CA THR A 381 -4.94 7.40 -12.60
C THR A 381 -6.07 7.69 -11.60
N LEU A 382 -7.13 6.87 -11.64
CA LEU A 382 -8.22 6.85 -10.66
C LEU A 382 -8.20 5.55 -9.85
N ASN A 383 -8.04 5.66 -8.54
CA ASN A 383 -8.04 4.51 -7.64
C ASN A 383 -9.25 4.56 -6.71
N PHE A 384 -9.86 3.41 -6.46
CA PHE A 384 -10.93 3.20 -5.48
C PHE A 384 -10.37 2.55 -4.23
N LEU A 385 -10.57 3.24 -3.11
CA LEU A 385 -10.35 2.70 -1.77
C LEU A 385 -11.71 2.27 -1.20
N ILE A 386 -12.02 0.98 -1.26
CA ILE A 386 -13.33 0.47 -0.82
C ILE A 386 -13.22 0.00 0.63
N GLY A 387 -14.13 0.44 1.49
CA GLY A 387 -14.15 0.03 2.90
C GLY A 387 -14.37 -1.47 3.08
N SER A 388 -13.97 -2.00 4.25
CA SER A 388 -14.17 -3.43 4.59
C SER A 388 -15.64 -3.85 4.48
N ASN A 389 -15.88 -5.01 3.86
CA ASN A 389 -17.22 -5.56 3.57
C ASN A 389 -18.12 -4.61 2.77
N GLN A 390 -17.54 -3.67 2.02
CA GLN A 390 -18.30 -2.76 1.15
C GLN A 390 -18.22 -3.20 -0.31
N THR A 391 -19.22 -2.79 -1.07
CA THR A 391 -19.32 -3.02 -2.51
C THR A 391 -19.47 -1.69 -3.23
N VAL A 392 -18.69 -1.49 -4.29
CA VAL A 392 -18.91 -0.43 -5.26
C VAL A 392 -19.47 -1.04 -6.54
N THR A 393 -20.60 -0.53 -7.03
CA THR A 393 -21.25 -0.96 -8.26
C THR A 393 -21.20 0.17 -9.29
N LEU A 394 -20.66 -0.12 -10.46
CA LEU A 394 -20.68 0.76 -11.64
C LEU A 394 -21.95 0.45 -12.43
N GLU A 395 -23.00 1.22 -12.21
CA GLU A 395 -24.30 1.08 -12.87
C GLU A 395 -24.30 1.70 -14.27
N ASP A 396 -25.34 1.37 -15.05
CA ASP A 396 -25.61 2.01 -16.33
C ASP A 396 -25.54 3.55 -16.24
N GLY A 397 -24.79 4.16 -17.16
CA GLY A 397 -24.51 5.59 -17.16
C GLY A 397 -23.16 5.97 -16.54
N PHE A 398 -22.54 5.07 -15.76
CA PHE A 398 -21.16 5.26 -15.34
C PHE A 398 -20.20 5.23 -16.53
N SER A 399 -19.25 6.15 -16.52
CA SER A 399 -18.16 6.25 -17.49
C SER A 399 -16.92 6.83 -16.83
N THR A 400 -15.75 6.44 -17.32
CA THR A 400 -14.46 7.04 -16.99
C THR A 400 -13.53 6.89 -18.19
N ASN A 401 -12.55 7.77 -18.31
CA ASN A 401 -11.55 7.76 -19.39
C ASN A 401 -10.20 7.18 -18.97
N THR A 402 -10.07 6.73 -17.72
CA THR A 402 -8.83 6.20 -17.15
C THR A 402 -9.01 4.78 -16.60
N THR A 403 -7.91 4.14 -16.22
CA THR A 403 -7.86 2.92 -15.43
C THR A 403 -8.55 3.13 -14.08
N ILE A 404 -9.39 2.18 -13.68
CA ILE A 404 -9.90 2.08 -12.31
C ILE A 404 -8.98 1.13 -11.53
N GLY A 405 -8.11 1.68 -10.68
CA GLY A 405 -7.38 0.88 -9.72
C GLY A 405 -8.26 0.53 -8.52
N VAL A 406 -8.17 -0.68 -7.99
CA VAL A 406 -8.72 -1.05 -6.68
C VAL A 406 -7.56 -1.23 -5.73
N VAL A 407 -7.51 -0.41 -4.68
CA VAL A 407 -6.39 -0.37 -3.74
C VAL A 407 -6.84 -0.72 -2.32
N PRO A 408 -5.99 -1.37 -1.50
CA PRO A 408 -6.32 -1.69 -0.13
C PRO A 408 -6.26 -0.44 0.74
N GLN A 409 -6.87 -0.51 1.93
CA GLN A 409 -6.60 0.47 2.98
C GLN A 409 -5.14 0.30 3.42
N GLY A 410 -4.28 1.21 2.96
CA GLY A 410 -2.83 1.13 3.17
C GLY A 410 -2.19 2.51 3.18
N ASP A 411 -1.66 2.88 4.35
CA ASP A 411 -0.88 4.09 4.55
C ASP A 411 0.60 3.82 4.24
N SER A 412 0.93 3.60 2.97
CA SER A 412 2.34 3.59 2.58
C SER A 412 2.84 5.01 2.37
N PHE A 413 3.21 5.69 3.44
CA PHE A 413 3.79 7.04 3.43
C PHE A 413 5.16 7.11 2.69
N ASN A 414 5.69 6.00 2.16
CA ASN A 414 7.08 5.91 1.66
C ASN A 414 7.32 4.82 0.59
N GLY A 415 6.37 4.56 -0.32
CA GLY A 415 6.55 3.59 -1.41
C GLY A 415 6.54 2.10 -1.01
N SER A 416 6.65 1.78 0.28
CA SER A 416 6.45 0.42 0.82
C SER A 416 4.97 0.21 1.15
N TYR A 417 4.22 -0.45 0.26
CA TYR A 417 2.83 -0.88 0.49
C TYR A 417 2.74 -1.81 1.71
N PHE A 418 2.51 -1.25 2.90
CA PHE A 418 1.96 -2.01 4.03
C PHE A 418 0.45 -2.12 3.80
N SER A 419 0.03 -3.26 3.24
CA SER A 419 -1.37 -3.55 2.99
C SER A 419 -2.03 -3.96 4.31
N TYR A 420 -2.99 -3.17 4.82
CA TYR A 420 -3.88 -3.72 5.84
C TYR A 420 -4.89 -4.62 5.14
N TYR A 421 -5.04 -5.84 5.65
CA TYR A 421 -6.07 -6.77 5.20
C TYR A 421 -7.44 -6.13 5.35
N THR A 422 -8.08 -5.84 4.22
CA THR A 422 -9.45 -5.28 4.13
C THR A 422 -10.37 -6.39 3.61
N PRO A 423 -11.02 -7.16 4.50
CA PRO A 423 -11.87 -8.27 4.09
C PRO A 423 -13.12 -7.80 3.36
N GLY A 424 -13.60 -8.61 2.41
CA GLY A 424 -14.96 -8.49 1.85
C GLY A 424 -15.18 -7.31 0.90
N VAL A 425 -14.12 -6.75 0.32
CA VAL A 425 -14.22 -5.68 -0.69
C VAL A 425 -14.75 -6.24 -2.00
N SER A 426 -15.68 -5.55 -2.67
CA SER A 426 -16.17 -5.95 -4.00
C SER A 426 -16.30 -4.76 -4.97
N LEU A 427 -15.93 -4.96 -6.23
CA LEU A 427 -16.21 -4.05 -7.34
C LEU A 427 -17.06 -4.80 -8.38
N ILE A 428 -18.23 -4.23 -8.71
CA ILE A 428 -19.16 -4.78 -9.71
C ILE A 428 -19.24 -3.83 -10.89
N ASN A 429 -18.93 -4.29 -12.10
CA ASN A 429 -19.18 -3.56 -13.33
C ASN A 429 -20.49 -4.02 -13.98
N ASN A 430 -21.52 -3.17 -13.99
CA ASN A 430 -22.76 -3.37 -14.74
C ASN A 430 -22.84 -2.49 -16.01
N THR A 431 -21.87 -1.62 -16.27
CA THR A 431 -21.88 -0.66 -17.40
C THR A 431 -20.94 -1.05 -18.54
N SER A 432 -20.85 -0.20 -19.58
CA SER A 432 -19.81 -0.25 -20.61
C SER A 432 -18.63 0.66 -20.26
N LEU A 433 -17.49 0.06 -19.92
CA LEU A 433 -16.21 0.75 -19.78
C LEU A 433 -15.50 0.76 -21.13
N ASN A 434 -15.08 1.94 -21.59
CA ASN A 434 -14.36 2.12 -22.85
C ASN A 434 -13.06 2.88 -22.56
N THR A 435 -11.92 2.20 -22.62
CA THR A 435 -10.61 2.73 -22.20
C THR A 435 -9.54 2.50 -23.27
N THR A 436 -8.46 3.30 -23.25
CA THR A 436 -7.25 3.08 -24.07
C THR A 436 -6.10 2.39 -23.30
N TYR A 437 -6.38 2.04 -22.05
CA TYR A 437 -5.47 1.38 -21.12
C TYR A 437 -6.20 0.24 -20.42
N THR A 438 -5.55 -0.42 -19.46
CA THR A 438 -6.21 -1.33 -18.53
C THR A 438 -7.48 -0.68 -17.98
N ALA A 439 -8.62 -1.36 -18.05
CA ALA A 439 -9.88 -0.78 -17.56
C ALA A 439 -9.99 -0.92 -16.04
N ILE A 440 -9.62 -2.09 -15.52
CA ILE A 440 -9.63 -2.39 -14.08
C ILE A 440 -8.29 -3.01 -13.71
N GLU A 441 -7.63 -2.41 -12.74
CA GLU A 441 -6.39 -2.93 -12.17
C GLU A 441 -6.56 -3.14 -10.67
N VAL A 442 -6.12 -4.29 -10.17
CA VAL A 442 -5.96 -4.52 -8.73
C VAL A 442 -4.47 -4.68 -8.47
N ALA A 443 -3.91 -3.72 -7.75
CA ALA A 443 -2.50 -3.73 -7.37
C ALA A 443 -2.25 -4.77 -6.26
N VAL A 444 -1.00 -5.23 -6.11
CA VAL A 444 -0.57 -6.23 -5.12
C VAL A 444 -1.08 -5.87 -3.72
N THR A 445 -2.07 -6.63 -3.25
CA THR A 445 -2.75 -6.44 -1.97
C THR A 445 -2.65 -7.68 -1.10
N ASP A 446 -2.46 -7.50 0.21
CA ASP A 446 -2.87 -8.54 1.16
C ASP A 446 -4.40 -8.63 1.26
N SER A 447 -5.12 -7.59 0.81
CA SER A 447 -6.59 -7.62 0.69
C SER A 447 -7.04 -8.55 -0.44
N GLN A 448 -8.31 -8.94 -0.40
CA GLN A 448 -8.88 -9.95 -1.29
C GLN A 448 -10.12 -9.39 -1.98
N PRO A 449 -9.98 -8.45 -2.93
CA PRO A 449 -11.14 -7.86 -3.58
C PRO A 449 -11.80 -8.87 -4.52
N THR A 450 -13.13 -8.91 -4.48
CA THR A 450 -13.95 -9.65 -5.46
C THR A 450 -14.28 -8.73 -6.62
N ILE A 451 -13.98 -9.16 -7.84
CA ILE A 451 -14.25 -8.41 -9.06
C ILE A 451 -15.33 -9.13 -9.88
N ILE A 452 -16.45 -8.46 -10.14
CA ILE A 452 -17.57 -8.99 -10.90
C ILE A 452 -17.80 -8.13 -12.14
N ASN A 453 -17.72 -8.72 -13.33
CA ASN A 453 -18.07 -8.08 -14.58
C ASN A 453 -19.38 -8.65 -15.15
N ASN A 454 -20.46 -7.87 -15.08
CA ASN A 454 -21.74 -8.15 -15.73
C ASN A 454 -21.94 -7.30 -17.00
N GLY A 455 -21.25 -6.17 -17.09
CA GLY A 455 -21.32 -5.23 -18.20
C GLY A 455 -20.34 -5.54 -19.33
N THR A 456 -19.85 -4.50 -19.99
CA THR A 456 -18.87 -4.60 -21.07
C THR A 456 -17.60 -3.85 -20.71
N ILE A 457 -16.45 -4.45 -20.95
CA ILE A 457 -15.14 -3.79 -20.92
C ILE A 457 -14.60 -3.79 -22.35
N ASN A 458 -14.37 -2.62 -22.92
CA ASN A 458 -13.68 -2.45 -24.21
C ASN A 458 -12.38 -1.69 -23.96
N ALA A 459 -11.24 -2.38 -23.96
CA ALA A 459 -9.93 -1.80 -23.75
C ALA A 459 -9.11 -1.80 -25.05
N ALA A 460 -8.83 -0.61 -25.58
CA ALA A 460 -7.94 -0.39 -26.71
C ALA A 460 -6.50 -0.17 -26.21
N LEU A 461 -5.86 -1.23 -25.76
CA LEU A 461 -4.57 -1.17 -25.07
C LEU A 461 -3.47 -0.59 -25.97
N THR A 462 -2.57 0.18 -25.37
CA THR A 462 -1.41 0.76 -26.05
C THR A 462 -0.18 -0.15 -26.06
N GLN A 463 -0.16 -1.17 -25.21
CA GLN A 463 0.96 -2.11 -25.08
C GLN A 463 0.48 -3.57 -25.23
N PRO A 464 1.21 -4.43 -25.98
CA PRO A 464 0.82 -5.83 -26.21
C PRO A 464 0.84 -6.75 -24.98
N ASP A 465 1.59 -6.38 -23.94
CA ASP A 465 1.76 -7.13 -22.70
C ASP A 465 0.80 -6.69 -21.58
N SER A 466 0.03 -5.62 -21.81
CA SER A 466 -1.03 -5.18 -20.91
C SER A 466 -2.30 -6.05 -21.04
N TYR A 467 -3.17 -6.00 -20.03
CA TYR A 467 -4.45 -6.70 -20.01
C TYR A 467 -5.60 -5.73 -19.79
N ALA A 468 -6.78 -5.98 -20.38
CA ALA A 468 -7.96 -5.14 -20.15
C ALA A 468 -8.41 -5.17 -18.68
N LEU A 469 -8.22 -6.31 -18.02
CA LEU A 469 -8.41 -6.47 -16.58
C LEU A 469 -7.21 -7.20 -16.00
N SER A 470 -6.56 -6.60 -15.01
CA SER A 470 -5.39 -7.16 -14.35
C SER A 470 -5.62 -7.22 -12.85
N VAL A 471 -5.36 -8.38 -12.26
CA VAL A 471 -5.45 -8.59 -10.81
C VAL A 471 -4.09 -9.14 -10.38
N LEU A 472 -3.29 -8.37 -9.63
CA LEU A 472 -1.92 -8.68 -9.16
C LEU A 472 -1.87 -8.81 -7.61
N GLY A 473 -1.19 -9.85 -7.08
CA GLY A 473 -0.95 -10.19 -5.66
C GLY A 473 -2.13 -10.21 -4.66
N GLY A 474 -2.46 -11.40 -4.09
CA GLY A 474 -3.43 -11.64 -2.99
C GLY A 474 -4.90 -11.28 -3.30
N TYR A 475 -5.86 -12.22 -3.19
CA TYR A 475 -7.15 -12.09 -3.92
C TYR A 475 -8.41 -12.65 -3.29
N GLY A 476 -9.53 -12.03 -3.68
CA GLY A 476 -10.90 -12.55 -3.61
C GLY A 476 -11.33 -13.15 -4.97
N ASP A 477 -12.63 -13.36 -5.21
CA ASP A 477 -13.13 -14.06 -6.40
C ASP A 477 -13.19 -13.18 -7.67
N PHE A 478 -12.99 -13.77 -8.85
CA PHE A 478 -13.28 -13.12 -10.14
C PHE A 478 -14.46 -13.79 -10.85
N GLN A 479 -15.44 -13.00 -11.31
CA GLN A 479 -16.60 -13.50 -12.05
C GLN A 479 -16.84 -12.65 -13.30
N ASN A 480 -16.91 -13.29 -14.47
CA ASN A 480 -17.33 -12.64 -15.71
C ASN A 480 -18.60 -13.27 -16.27
N THR A 481 -19.71 -12.53 -16.25
CA THR A 481 -20.95 -12.88 -16.96
C THR A 481 -21.19 -11.98 -18.18
N GLY A 482 -20.50 -10.85 -18.25
CA GLY A 482 -20.56 -9.88 -19.34
C GLY A 482 -19.53 -10.11 -20.47
N THR A 483 -19.08 -9.02 -21.08
CA THR A 483 -18.10 -9.05 -22.18
C THR A 483 -16.83 -8.29 -21.79
N ILE A 484 -15.67 -8.86 -22.14
CA ILE A 484 -14.37 -8.21 -22.05
C ILE A 484 -13.72 -8.31 -23.43
N ASN A 485 -13.47 -7.16 -24.06
CA ASN A 485 -12.82 -7.03 -25.35
C ASN A 485 -11.52 -6.23 -25.19
N ALA A 486 -10.41 -6.83 -25.56
CA ALA A 486 -9.10 -6.18 -25.59
C ALA A 486 -8.55 -6.16 -27.02
N THR A 487 -8.04 -5.02 -27.46
CA THR A 487 -7.27 -4.93 -28.72
C THR A 487 -5.82 -4.60 -28.41
N THR A 488 -4.90 -4.99 -29.30
CA THR A 488 -3.43 -4.90 -29.14
C THR A 488 -2.84 -5.82 -28.06
N GLY A 489 -3.48 -5.94 -26.89
CA GLY A 489 -2.99 -6.71 -25.74
C GLY A 489 -3.92 -7.85 -25.29
N GLY A 490 -3.79 -8.26 -24.03
CA GLY A 490 -4.50 -9.39 -23.43
C GLY A 490 -5.85 -9.05 -22.81
N GLY A 491 -6.68 -10.07 -22.56
CA GLY A 491 -8.02 -9.90 -21.99
C GLY A 491 -7.99 -9.76 -20.48
N VAL A 492 -7.73 -10.86 -19.79
CA VAL A 492 -7.73 -10.95 -18.32
C VAL A 492 -6.44 -11.59 -17.82
N SER A 493 -5.81 -11.01 -16.80
CA SER A 493 -4.69 -11.61 -16.06
C SER A 493 -5.01 -11.77 -14.58
N LEU A 494 -4.93 -13.00 -14.08
CA LEU A 494 -5.18 -13.36 -12.69
C LEU A 494 -3.95 -14.08 -12.10
N ILE A 495 -3.23 -13.48 -11.16
CA ILE A 495 -1.95 -14.04 -10.66
C ILE A 495 -1.95 -14.35 -9.15
N ALA A 496 -2.57 -15.45 -8.70
CA ALA A 496 -2.79 -15.72 -7.27
C ALA A 496 -1.63 -16.31 -6.44
N ASN A 497 -1.64 -15.95 -5.15
CA ASN A 497 -1.00 -16.70 -4.07
C ASN A 497 -2.10 -17.28 -3.16
N GLY A 498 -2.68 -18.45 -3.48
CA GLY A 498 -3.70 -19.09 -2.61
C GLY A 498 -4.72 -19.99 -3.32
N THR A 499 -5.75 -20.42 -2.61
CA THR A 499 -6.90 -21.19 -3.14
C THR A 499 -8.08 -20.27 -3.43
N VAL A 500 -8.13 -19.73 -4.65
CA VAL A 500 -9.20 -18.85 -5.12
C VAL A 500 -9.98 -19.51 -6.26
N THR A 501 -11.24 -19.11 -6.43
CA THR A 501 -12.09 -19.50 -7.55
C THR A 501 -12.32 -18.35 -8.51
N SER A 502 -12.30 -18.64 -9.80
CA SER A 502 -12.68 -17.68 -10.85
C SER A 502 -13.63 -18.33 -11.84
N SER A 503 -14.51 -17.55 -12.45
CA SER A 503 -15.47 -18.06 -13.42
C SER A 503 -15.68 -17.12 -14.60
N ASN A 504 -15.95 -17.72 -15.75
CA ASN A 504 -16.37 -17.05 -16.97
C ASN A 504 -17.60 -17.77 -17.56
N SER A 505 -18.76 -17.13 -17.50
CA SER A 505 -19.96 -17.50 -18.27
C SER A 505 -20.28 -16.53 -19.40
N GLY A 506 -19.54 -15.41 -19.48
CA GLY A 506 -19.63 -14.40 -20.51
C GLY A 506 -18.64 -14.61 -21.66
N SER A 507 -18.13 -13.50 -22.24
CA SER A 507 -17.10 -13.52 -23.29
C SER A 507 -15.85 -12.77 -22.86
N ILE A 508 -14.69 -13.36 -23.13
CA ILE A 508 -13.38 -12.71 -23.06
C ILE A 508 -12.73 -12.83 -24.43
N ILE A 509 -12.50 -11.70 -25.11
CA ILE A 509 -11.94 -11.63 -26.46
C ILE A 509 -10.73 -10.70 -26.42
N ALA A 510 -9.58 -11.15 -26.91
CA ALA A 510 -8.35 -10.35 -26.93
C ALA A 510 -7.54 -10.58 -28.22
N ASP A 511 -6.64 -9.66 -28.56
CA ASP A 511 -5.69 -9.91 -29.67
C ASP A 511 -4.51 -10.77 -29.20
N ALA A 512 -3.92 -10.48 -28.05
CA ALA A 512 -2.89 -11.30 -27.41
C ALA A 512 -3.54 -12.40 -26.55
N THR A 513 -2.93 -12.80 -25.44
CA THR A 513 -3.48 -13.84 -24.55
C THR A 513 -4.85 -13.42 -23.98
N ALA A 514 -5.91 -14.18 -24.25
CA ALA A 514 -7.24 -13.80 -23.80
C ALA A 514 -7.43 -13.99 -22.29
N LEU A 515 -6.93 -15.09 -21.73
CA LEU A 515 -6.95 -15.34 -20.30
C LEU A 515 -5.62 -15.92 -19.81
N TYR A 516 -4.96 -15.21 -18.91
CA TYR A 516 -3.78 -15.67 -18.20
C TYR A 516 -4.13 -15.95 -16.74
N ILE A 517 -3.81 -17.15 -16.25
CA ILE A 517 -4.08 -17.56 -14.87
C ILE A 517 -2.83 -18.17 -14.24
N ASP A 518 -2.50 -17.71 -13.03
CA ASP A 518 -1.56 -18.37 -12.12
C ASP A 518 -2.25 -18.74 -10.81
N ALA A 519 -2.12 -20.01 -10.43
CA ALA A 519 -2.52 -20.59 -9.16
C ALA A 519 -4.00 -20.53 -8.70
N ILE A 520 -4.96 -20.41 -9.61
CA ILE A 520 -6.41 -20.31 -9.30
C ILE A 520 -7.17 -21.50 -9.92
N SER A 521 -8.28 -21.93 -9.30
CA SER A 521 -9.26 -22.80 -9.96
C SER A 521 -10.17 -21.96 -10.86
N HIS A 522 -10.34 -22.35 -12.12
CA HIS A 522 -11.17 -21.58 -13.06
C HIS A 522 -12.27 -22.43 -13.67
N ASN A 523 -13.47 -21.88 -13.81
CA ASN A 523 -14.59 -22.51 -14.53
C ASN A 523 -15.03 -21.64 -15.71
N ASN A 524 -14.82 -22.15 -16.92
CA ASN A 524 -15.30 -21.54 -18.14
C ASN A 524 -16.55 -22.29 -18.65
N SER A 525 -17.69 -21.61 -18.69
CA SER A 525 -18.90 -22.02 -19.43
C SER A 525 -19.23 -21.08 -20.59
N GLY A 526 -18.54 -19.95 -20.69
CA GLY A 526 -18.67 -18.96 -21.74
C GLY A 526 -17.67 -19.13 -22.88
N THR A 527 -17.26 -17.99 -23.48
CA THR A 527 -16.27 -17.93 -24.56
C THR A 527 -14.99 -17.25 -24.09
N ILE A 528 -13.85 -17.83 -24.42
CA ILE A 528 -12.52 -17.21 -24.31
C ILE A 528 -11.86 -17.29 -25.68
N ARG A 529 -11.51 -16.16 -26.29
CA ARG A 529 -10.98 -16.09 -27.65
C ARG A 529 -9.78 -15.15 -27.76
N SER A 530 -8.70 -15.65 -28.34
CA SER A 530 -7.59 -14.83 -28.81
C SER A 530 -7.55 -14.74 -30.33
N ASN A 531 -7.51 -13.52 -30.88
CA ASN A 531 -7.51 -13.27 -32.32
C ASN A 531 -6.14 -13.42 -32.98
N ALA A 532 -5.04 -13.23 -32.24
CA ALA A 532 -3.68 -13.32 -32.78
C ALA A 532 -2.71 -14.13 -31.90
N GLY A 533 -3.11 -14.49 -30.67
CA GLY A 533 -2.30 -15.20 -29.70
C GLY A 533 -2.93 -16.49 -29.18
N ILE A 534 -2.80 -16.70 -27.86
CA ILE A 534 -3.22 -17.91 -27.16
C ILE A 534 -4.57 -17.66 -26.46
N GLY A 535 -5.50 -18.61 -26.55
CA GLY A 535 -6.79 -18.49 -25.85
C GLY A 535 -6.61 -18.43 -24.34
N VAL A 536 -6.05 -19.49 -23.75
CA VAL A 536 -5.78 -19.56 -22.29
C VAL A 536 -4.33 -19.95 -22.02
N VAL A 537 -3.70 -19.29 -21.05
CA VAL A 537 -2.42 -19.69 -20.47
C VAL A 537 -2.58 -19.98 -18.97
N ILE A 538 -2.10 -21.14 -18.54
CA ILE A 538 -1.90 -21.44 -17.12
C ILE A 538 -0.40 -21.56 -16.84
N ALA A 539 0.11 -20.62 -16.06
CA ALA A 539 1.47 -20.61 -15.56
C ALA A 539 1.45 -20.98 -14.08
N ARG A 540 2.23 -21.95 -13.64
CA ARG A 540 2.54 -22.16 -12.21
C ARG A 540 4.03 -22.46 -12.07
N PRO A 541 4.75 -21.82 -11.14
CA PRO A 541 6.12 -22.21 -10.85
C PRO A 541 6.18 -23.61 -10.23
N LEU A 542 7.21 -24.37 -10.58
CA LEU A 542 7.43 -25.81 -10.28
C LEU A 542 7.56 -26.16 -8.79
N TYR A 543 7.39 -25.21 -7.86
CA TYR A 543 7.91 -25.31 -6.50
C TYR A 543 6.89 -25.54 -5.38
N GLN A 544 5.58 -25.50 -5.64
CA GLN A 544 4.58 -25.75 -4.60
C GLN A 544 3.75 -27.00 -4.91
N SER A 545 3.64 -27.86 -3.89
CA SER A 545 2.96 -29.15 -3.86
C SER A 545 1.67 -29.19 -4.68
N PHE A 546 1.47 -30.30 -5.41
CA PHE A 546 0.37 -30.67 -6.32
C PHE A 546 -1.09 -30.46 -5.83
N SER A 547 -1.44 -29.29 -5.31
CA SER A 547 -2.83 -28.91 -5.05
C SER A 547 -3.53 -28.70 -6.40
N GLN A 548 -4.33 -29.70 -6.76
CA GLN A 548 -5.09 -29.87 -7.99
C GLN A 548 -6.20 -28.82 -8.12
N THR A 549 -5.89 -27.54 -8.32
CA THR A 549 -6.91 -26.56 -8.70
C THR A 549 -7.17 -26.71 -10.20
N PRO A 550 -8.31 -27.29 -10.63
CA PRO A 550 -8.54 -27.57 -12.04
C PRO A 550 -8.91 -26.30 -12.80
N PHE A 551 -8.55 -26.26 -14.06
CA PHE A 551 -9.25 -25.45 -15.05
C PHE A 551 -10.34 -26.32 -15.67
N ILE A 552 -11.59 -25.93 -15.49
CA ILE A 552 -12.76 -26.64 -15.99
C ILE A 552 -13.29 -25.88 -17.19
N ASN A 553 -13.27 -26.49 -18.37
CA ASN A 553 -13.86 -25.95 -19.58
C ASN A 553 -15.12 -26.75 -19.94
N SER A 554 -16.26 -26.09 -19.92
CA SER A 554 -17.54 -26.55 -20.47
C SER A 554 -18.05 -25.67 -21.62
N GLY A 555 -17.40 -24.52 -21.84
CA GLY A 555 -17.69 -23.58 -22.92
C GLY A 555 -16.73 -23.71 -24.11
N THR A 556 -16.37 -22.56 -24.70
CA THR A 556 -15.50 -22.47 -25.88
C THR A 556 -14.21 -21.73 -25.56
N ILE A 557 -13.08 -22.29 -25.98
CA ILE A 557 -11.75 -21.67 -25.94
C ILE A 557 -11.16 -21.67 -27.34
N GLU A 558 -10.75 -20.50 -27.83
CA GLU A 558 -10.17 -20.32 -29.15
C GLU A 558 -8.89 -19.49 -29.08
N GLY A 559 -7.84 -19.92 -29.79
CA GLY A 559 -6.65 -19.10 -29.97
C GLY A 559 -6.05 -19.25 -31.36
N ALA A 560 -5.57 -18.15 -31.93
CA ALA A 560 -4.97 -18.14 -33.26
C ALA A 560 -3.69 -18.98 -33.32
N THR A 561 -2.91 -19.07 -32.23
CA THR A 561 -1.73 -19.94 -32.15
C THR A 561 -2.06 -21.24 -31.40
N ALA A 562 -2.41 -21.14 -30.12
CA ALA A 562 -2.86 -22.26 -29.30
C ALA A 562 -4.20 -21.96 -28.63
N GLY A 563 -5.10 -22.94 -28.59
CA GLY A 563 -6.35 -22.80 -27.84
C GLY A 563 -6.05 -22.72 -26.34
N PHE A 564 -5.26 -23.67 -25.84
CA PHE A 564 -4.89 -23.77 -24.44
C PHE A 564 -3.40 -24.07 -24.27
N GLN A 565 -2.72 -23.32 -23.41
CA GLN A 565 -1.33 -23.57 -23.02
C GLN A 565 -1.22 -23.86 -21.52
N MET A 566 -0.62 -24.99 -21.19
CA MET A 566 -0.43 -25.46 -19.82
C MET A 566 1.05 -25.64 -19.52
N ILE A 567 1.62 -24.79 -18.66
CA ILE A 567 3.00 -24.99 -18.17
C ILE A 567 3.02 -26.14 -17.15
N ASN A 568 2.10 -26.07 -16.19
CA ASN A 568 1.79 -27.10 -15.21
C ASN A 568 0.34 -26.92 -14.75
N GLY A 569 -0.43 -28.00 -14.60
CA GLY A 569 -1.80 -27.90 -14.11
C GLY A 569 -2.67 -29.13 -14.32
N TYR A 570 -3.97 -28.92 -14.14
CA TYR A 570 -5.00 -29.92 -14.44
C TYR A 570 -6.12 -29.28 -15.25
N LEU A 571 -6.26 -29.69 -16.51
CA LEU A 571 -7.35 -29.30 -17.38
C LEU A 571 -8.43 -30.38 -17.38
N ILE A 572 -9.69 -30.00 -17.13
CA ILE A 572 -10.87 -30.83 -17.36
C ILE A 572 -11.65 -30.18 -18.50
N ASN A 573 -11.79 -30.87 -19.63
CA ASN A 573 -12.49 -30.39 -20.80
C ASN A 573 -13.73 -31.24 -21.09
N SER A 574 -14.91 -30.62 -21.05
CA SER A 574 -16.16 -31.14 -21.62
C SER A 574 -16.75 -30.19 -22.67
N GLY A 575 -16.07 -29.08 -22.96
CA GLY A 575 -16.42 -28.10 -23.99
C GLY A 575 -15.53 -28.22 -25.23
N THR A 576 -15.39 -27.12 -25.98
CA THR A 576 -14.55 -27.05 -27.19
C THR A 576 -13.30 -26.23 -26.95
N ILE A 577 -12.15 -26.74 -27.38
CA ILE A 577 -10.87 -26.02 -27.42
C ILE A 577 -10.37 -26.06 -28.86
N THR A 578 -10.09 -24.90 -29.47
CA THR A 578 -9.59 -24.78 -30.84
C THR A 578 -8.34 -23.92 -30.86
N GLY A 579 -7.28 -24.42 -31.48
CA GLY A 579 -6.08 -23.64 -31.78
C GLY A 579 -5.75 -23.62 -33.26
N GLY A 580 -5.26 -22.50 -33.77
CA GLY A 580 -4.87 -22.39 -35.18
C GLY A 580 -3.62 -23.21 -35.53
N THR A 581 -2.69 -23.40 -34.58
CA THR A 581 -1.53 -24.30 -34.73
C THR A 581 -1.67 -25.56 -33.89
N VAL A 582 -2.10 -25.42 -32.63
CA VAL A 582 -2.28 -26.55 -31.70
C VAL A 582 -3.48 -26.34 -30.78
N GLY A 583 -4.32 -27.35 -30.62
CA GLY A 583 -5.47 -27.24 -29.71
C GLY A 583 -5.02 -27.04 -28.26
N VAL A 584 -4.20 -27.97 -27.76
CA VAL A 584 -3.60 -27.90 -26.42
C VAL A 584 -2.08 -28.07 -26.49
N ASN A 585 -1.34 -27.10 -25.95
CA ASN A 585 0.10 -27.19 -25.74
C ASN A 585 0.41 -27.39 -24.24
N ALA A 586 0.91 -28.55 -23.84
CA ALA A 586 1.14 -28.87 -22.43
C ALA A 586 2.60 -29.26 -22.14
N ASN A 587 3.24 -28.58 -21.19
CA ASN A 587 4.59 -28.96 -20.75
C ASN A 587 4.52 -30.04 -19.66
N SER A 588 3.66 -29.88 -18.65
CA SER A 588 3.46 -30.89 -17.61
C SER A 588 2.04 -30.81 -17.05
N GLY A 589 1.54 -31.90 -16.46
CA GLY A 589 0.22 -31.93 -15.80
C GLY A 589 -0.73 -32.98 -16.36
N THR A 590 -2.03 -32.79 -16.10
CA THR A 590 -3.08 -33.71 -16.55
C THR A 590 -4.07 -33.00 -17.47
N ILE A 591 -4.48 -33.66 -18.54
CA ILE A 591 -5.57 -33.27 -19.44
C ILE A 591 -6.64 -34.35 -19.33
N ASP A 592 -7.80 -34.03 -18.76
CA ASP A 592 -9.00 -34.87 -18.71
C ASP A 592 -10.00 -34.38 -19.75
N ASN A 593 -9.89 -34.92 -20.97
CA ASN A 593 -10.82 -34.65 -22.06
C ASN A 593 -12.00 -35.60 -21.94
N ARG A 594 -13.08 -35.15 -21.30
CA ARG A 594 -14.27 -35.94 -21.00
C ARG A 594 -15.15 -36.15 -22.22
N SER A 595 -16.13 -37.05 -22.08
CA SER A 595 -17.20 -37.21 -23.07
C SER A 595 -17.88 -35.86 -23.36
N GLY A 596 -18.09 -35.57 -24.65
CA GLY A 596 -18.55 -34.28 -25.14
C GLY A 596 -17.44 -33.24 -25.37
N GLY A 597 -16.26 -33.42 -24.75
CA GLY A 597 -15.09 -32.58 -24.97
C GLY A 597 -14.51 -32.73 -26.38
N VAL A 598 -14.22 -31.60 -27.03
CA VAL A 598 -13.60 -31.54 -28.36
C VAL A 598 -12.35 -30.67 -28.32
N ILE A 599 -11.24 -31.21 -28.83
CA ILE A 599 -9.98 -30.47 -29.00
C ILE A 599 -9.64 -30.43 -30.50
N ASN A 600 -9.63 -29.25 -31.11
CA ASN A 600 -9.29 -29.03 -32.51
C ASN A 600 -7.87 -28.45 -32.65
N GLY A 601 -7.07 -29.04 -33.53
CA GLY A 601 -5.65 -28.71 -33.73
C GLY A 601 -4.70 -29.67 -33.01
N GLY A 602 -5.19 -30.77 -32.44
CA GLY A 602 -4.37 -31.76 -31.77
C GLY A 602 -3.81 -31.32 -30.41
N ILE A 603 -2.91 -32.14 -29.87
CA ILE A 603 -2.24 -31.93 -28.58
C ILE A 603 -0.74 -32.06 -28.79
N ALA A 604 0.02 -31.04 -28.40
CA ALA A 604 1.48 -31.11 -28.40
C ALA A 604 1.99 -31.00 -26.96
N THR A 605 3.06 -31.73 -26.67
CA THR A 605 3.71 -31.67 -25.36
C THR A 605 5.18 -31.31 -25.43
N GLY A 606 5.64 -30.61 -24.39
CA GLY A 606 7.04 -30.24 -24.18
C GLY A 606 7.87 -31.40 -23.62
N SER A 607 8.93 -31.08 -22.87
CA SER A 607 9.81 -32.08 -22.24
C SER A 607 9.27 -32.62 -20.92
N GLY A 608 8.28 -31.97 -20.31
CA GLY A 608 7.69 -32.45 -19.06
C GLY A 608 6.70 -33.59 -19.28
N ARG A 609 6.29 -34.22 -18.17
CA ARG A 609 5.41 -35.40 -18.20
C ARG A 609 3.95 -34.99 -18.17
N VAL A 610 3.20 -35.38 -19.20
CA VAL A 610 1.76 -35.11 -19.33
C VAL A 610 0.96 -36.41 -19.21
N VAL A 611 -0.16 -36.36 -18.48
CA VAL A 611 -1.15 -37.44 -18.46
C VAL A 611 -2.37 -36.99 -19.25
N LEU A 612 -2.74 -37.72 -20.29
CA LEU A 612 -3.93 -37.47 -21.08
C LEU A 612 -4.97 -38.56 -20.81
N LEU A 613 -6.07 -38.20 -20.19
CA LEU A 613 -7.26 -39.02 -20.01
C LEU A 613 -8.26 -38.64 -21.10
N ASN A 614 -8.49 -39.52 -22.08
CA ASN A 614 -9.32 -39.18 -23.23
C ASN A 614 -10.58 -40.05 -23.28
N SER A 615 -11.73 -39.43 -23.02
CA SER A 615 -13.07 -39.95 -23.29
C SER A 615 -13.84 -39.10 -24.32
N GLY A 616 -13.21 -38.04 -24.86
CA GLY A 616 -13.76 -37.12 -25.85
C GLY A 616 -13.09 -37.24 -27.22
N THR A 617 -13.22 -36.22 -28.06
CA THR A 617 -12.64 -36.19 -29.40
C THR A 617 -11.44 -35.24 -29.47
N VAL A 618 -10.33 -35.70 -30.06
CA VAL A 618 -9.20 -34.87 -30.46
C VAL A 618 -9.11 -34.89 -31.99
N ASN A 619 -9.28 -33.74 -32.63
CA ASN A 619 -9.12 -33.54 -34.06
C ASN A 619 -7.74 -32.97 -34.36
N GLY A 620 -6.86 -33.81 -34.89
CA GLY A 620 -5.45 -33.52 -35.11
C GLY A 620 -4.52 -34.47 -34.35
N ASN A 621 -3.22 -34.30 -34.58
CA ASN A 621 -2.20 -35.21 -34.05
C ASN A 621 -1.98 -34.98 -32.55
N VAL A 622 -1.68 -36.06 -31.83
CA VAL A 622 -1.30 -36.05 -30.42
C VAL A 622 0.16 -36.44 -30.32
N ARG A 623 1.02 -35.53 -29.85
CA ARG A 623 2.41 -35.82 -29.50
C ARG A 623 2.59 -35.73 -27.99
N LEU A 624 2.85 -36.86 -27.34
CA LEU A 624 2.77 -37.00 -25.89
C LEU A 624 4.07 -37.57 -25.27
N ALA A 625 4.77 -36.74 -24.51
CA ALA A 625 5.79 -37.16 -23.55
C ALA A 625 5.11 -37.53 -22.21
N GLY A 626 4.59 -38.75 -22.09
CA GLY A 626 3.91 -39.16 -20.86
C GLY A 626 2.91 -40.31 -21.05
N THR A 627 1.76 -40.23 -20.40
CA THR A 627 0.81 -41.35 -20.33
C THR A 627 -0.51 -41.01 -21.00
N TYR A 628 -0.89 -41.78 -22.01
CA TYR A 628 -2.20 -41.69 -22.67
C TYR A 628 -3.12 -42.78 -22.12
N PHE A 629 -4.30 -42.41 -21.63
CA PHE A 629 -5.37 -43.33 -21.26
C PHE A 629 -6.48 -43.28 -22.30
N ASP A 630 -6.63 -44.40 -23.02
CA ASP A 630 -7.73 -44.63 -23.95
C ASP A 630 -8.97 -45.10 -23.16
N PHE A 631 -9.87 -44.18 -22.85
CA PHE A 631 -11.13 -44.51 -22.21
C PHE A 631 -12.26 -44.68 -23.24
N ALA A 632 -13.31 -45.38 -22.84
CA ALA A 632 -14.46 -45.61 -23.71
C ALA A 632 -15.06 -44.29 -24.22
N GLY A 633 -15.25 -44.20 -25.54
CA GLY A 633 -15.75 -42.99 -26.22
C GLY A 633 -14.65 -42.00 -26.63
N GLY A 634 -13.41 -42.18 -26.17
CA GLY A 634 -12.25 -41.44 -26.63
C GLY A 634 -11.95 -41.67 -28.10
N ARG A 635 -11.59 -40.62 -28.84
CA ARG A 635 -11.16 -40.71 -30.24
C ARG A 635 -10.07 -39.71 -30.56
N ILE A 636 -9.09 -40.14 -31.35
CA ILE A 636 -8.09 -39.29 -32.00
C ILE A 636 -8.31 -39.37 -33.51
N ASN A 637 -8.69 -38.24 -34.12
CA ASN A 637 -8.76 -38.06 -35.56
C ASN A 637 -7.43 -37.50 -36.08
N GLY A 638 -6.39 -38.33 -36.00
CA GLY A 638 -5.00 -37.96 -36.29
C GLY A 638 -4.02 -39.05 -35.83
N ASP A 639 -2.73 -38.73 -35.90
CA ASP A 639 -1.65 -39.60 -35.41
C ASP A 639 -1.48 -39.49 -33.89
N LEU A 640 -0.98 -40.56 -33.27
CA LEU A 640 -0.50 -40.57 -31.88
C LEU A 640 1.00 -40.86 -31.87
N ASP A 641 1.79 -39.91 -31.39
CA ASP A 641 3.24 -40.00 -31.27
C ASP A 641 3.66 -39.98 -29.79
N LEU A 642 4.19 -41.11 -29.29
CA LEU A 642 4.64 -41.26 -27.91
C LEU A 642 6.15 -40.99 -27.80
N VAL A 643 6.55 -40.27 -26.77
CA VAL A 643 7.97 -39.99 -26.50
C VAL A 643 8.33 -40.43 -25.09
N ASN A 644 8.96 -41.60 -24.95
CA ASN A 644 9.18 -42.29 -23.67
C ASN A 644 7.88 -42.44 -22.86
N GLY A 645 6.81 -42.82 -23.56
CA GLY A 645 5.44 -42.76 -23.08
C GLY A 645 4.86 -44.10 -22.62
N THR A 646 3.60 -44.04 -22.18
CA THR A 646 2.80 -45.23 -21.88
C THR A 646 1.41 -45.07 -22.47
N TYR A 647 1.02 -46.03 -23.30
CA TYR A 647 -0.34 -46.18 -23.80
C TYR A 647 -1.11 -47.11 -22.86
N VAL A 648 -2.21 -46.62 -22.28
CA VAL A 648 -3.05 -47.38 -21.36
C VAL A 648 -4.40 -47.64 -22.00
N THR A 649 -4.83 -48.89 -22.04
CA THR A 649 -6.08 -49.31 -22.69
C THR A 649 -6.74 -50.47 -21.92
N PRO A 650 -8.06 -50.70 -22.02
CA PRO A 650 -8.69 -51.89 -21.45
C PRO A 650 -8.11 -53.20 -22.01
N ILE A 651 -8.06 -54.26 -21.19
CA ILE A 651 -7.58 -55.59 -21.61
C ILE A 651 -8.42 -56.22 -22.72
N SER A 652 -9.68 -55.81 -22.89
CA SER A 652 -10.52 -56.23 -24.03
C SER A 652 -9.92 -55.87 -25.40
N ASN A 653 -8.97 -54.94 -25.43
CA ASN A 653 -8.29 -54.50 -26.64
C ASN A 653 -6.98 -55.26 -26.91
N LEU A 654 -6.62 -56.25 -26.09
CA LEU A 654 -5.40 -57.05 -26.24
C LEU A 654 -5.43 -57.90 -27.52
N ASP A 655 -6.52 -58.62 -27.76
CA ASP A 655 -6.68 -59.51 -28.92
C ASP A 655 -7.26 -58.78 -30.16
N GLY A 656 -7.57 -57.49 -30.03
CA GLY A 656 -8.10 -56.63 -31.08
C GLY A 656 -7.06 -55.68 -31.68
N ASN A 657 -7.51 -54.63 -32.37
CA ASN A 657 -6.66 -53.49 -32.67
C ASN A 657 -6.63 -52.55 -31.46
N PRO A 658 -5.54 -52.47 -30.67
CA PRO A 658 -5.47 -51.62 -29.48
C PRO A 658 -5.58 -50.13 -29.79
N PHE A 659 -5.54 -49.76 -31.07
CA PHE A 659 -5.59 -48.39 -31.58
C PHE A 659 -6.87 -48.11 -32.38
N ALA A 660 -7.94 -48.89 -32.20
CA ALA A 660 -9.19 -48.73 -32.96
C ALA A 660 -9.80 -47.31 -32.84
N ASN A 661 -9.47 -46.58 -31.77
CA ASN A 661 -9.92 -45.21 -31.52
C ASN A 661 -9.02 -44.13 -32.13
N ILE A 662 -7.98 -44.53 -32.87
CA ILE A 662 -7.01 -43.63 -33.51
C ILE A 662 -7.12 -43.83 -35.02
N SER A 663 -7.47 -42.77 -35.76
CA SER A 663 -7.65 -42.86 -37.21
C SER A 663 -6.35 -42.79 -38.01
N GLY A 664 -5.28 -42.25 -37.39
CA GLY A 664 -3.96 -42.12 -37.99
C GLY A 664 -2.99 -43.22 -37.58
N THR A 665 -1.71 -42.90 -37.67
CA THR A 665 -0.60 -43.78 -37.30
C THR A 665 -0.25 -43.64 -35.82
N VAL A 666 0.28 -44.71 -35.24
CA VAL A 666 0.82 -44.70 -33.88
C VAL A 666 2.34 -44.85 -33.97
N THR A 667 3.08 -43.81 -33.59
CA THR A 667 4.55 -43.73 -33.61
C THR A 667 5.13 -43.60 -32.21
N GLY A 668 6.39 -44.00 -32.05
CA GLY A 668 7.08 -43.99 -30.76
C GLY A 668 8.55 -43.59 -30.92
N ALA A 669 9.08 -42.90 -29.91
CA ALA A 669 10.48 -42.55 -29.80
C ALA A 669 10.98 -42.70 -28.35
N GLY A 670 12.02 -43.51 -28.16
CA GLY A 670 12.58 -43.79 -26.85
C GLY A 670 12.08 -45.12 -26.31
N PHE A 671 11.82 -45.22 -24.99
CA PHE A 671 11.30 -46.43 -24.37
C PHE A 671 9.80 -46.31 -24.12
N ASP A 672 8.99 -46.89 -25.01
CA ASP A 672 7.54 -46.79 -24.98
C ASP A 672 6.90 -48.07 -24.43
N ARG A 673 5.77 -47.92 -23.73
CA ARG A 673 5.07 -49.04 -23.07
C ARG A 673 3.61 -49.08 -23.47
N ILE A 674 3.06 -50.29 -23.63
CA ILE A 674 1.62 -50.52 -23.61
C ILE A 674 1.21 -51.17 -22.29
N GLN A 675 0.12 -50.70 -21.70
CA GLN A 675 -0.38 -51.19 -20.43
C GLN A 675 -1.88 -51.48 -20.52
N TYR A 676 -2.28 -52.68 -20.15
CA TYR A 676 -3.67 -53.12 -20.17
C TYR A 676 -4.29 -53.03 -18.77
N ILE A 677 -5.45 -52.38 -18.66
CA ILE A 677 -6.23 -52.34 -17.42
C ILE A 677 -7.08 -53.61 -17.31
N VAL A 678 -6.94 -54.31 -16.19
CA VAL A 678 -7.62 -55.56 -15.85
C VAL A 678 -8.51 -55.31 -14.64
N SER A 679 -9.75 -54.94 -14.91
CA SER A 679 -10.72 -54.56 -13.86
C SER A 679 -11.60 -55.72 -13.38
N THR A 680 -11.56 -56.85 -14.07
CA THR A 680 -12.35 -58.06 -13.79
C THR A 680 -11.53 -59.31 -14.08
N ASP A 681 -11.87 -60.42 -13.45
CA ASP A 681 -11.23 -61.71 -13.69
C ASP A 681 -11.25 -62.07 -15.19
N THR A 682 -10.10 -62.46 -15.72
CA THR A 682 -9.96 -62.75 -17.15
C THR A 682 -8.75 -63.62 -17.46
N SER A 683 -8.75 -64.19 -18.65
CA SER A 683 -7.62 -64.92 -19.23
C SER A 683 -7.17 -64.25 -20.51
N ALA A 684 -5.86 -64.15 -20.72
CA ALA A 684 -5.26 -63.47 -21.86
C ALA A 684 -4.05 -64.24 -22.40
N THR A 685 -3.76 -64.06 -23.68
CA THR A 685 -2.52 -64.55 -24.30
C THR A 685 -1.45 -63.47 -24.22
N LEU A 686 -0.33 -63.75 -23.56
CA LEU A 686 0.81 -62.84 -23.54
C LEU A 686 1.65 -63.02 -24.81
N ALA A 687 1.70 -61.98 -25.62
CA ALA A 687 2.64 -61.85 -26.71
C ALA A 687 3.68 -60.76 -26.39
N ASN A 688 4.82 -60.80 -27.09
CA ASN A 688 5.73 -59.65 -27.12
C ASN A 688 4.97 -58.42 -27.66
N ALA A 689 5.23 -57.24 -27.10
CA ALA A 689 4.58 -56.02 -27.53
C ALA A 689 4.85 -55.79 -29.03
N THR A 690 3.79 -55.45 -29.76
CA THR A 690 3.83 -55.24 -31.22
C THR A 690 3.89 -53.75 -31.56
N GLY A 691 4.39 -53.42 -32.74
CA GLY A 691 4.50 -52.05 -33.22
C GLY A 691 5.65 -51.28 -32.58
N ILE A 692 5.32 -50.18 -31.90
CA ILE A 692 6.29 -49.19 -31.39
C ILE A 692 6.74 -49.43 -29.95
N PHE A 693 6.15 -50.42 -29.26
CA PHE A 693 6.34 -50.58 -27.82
C PHE A 693 7.50 -51.52 -27.48
N ASP A 694 8.28 -51.11 -26.49
CA ASP A 694 9.41 -51.89 -25.96
C ASP A 694 8.99 -52.81 -24.81
N SER A 695 7.80 -52.62 -24.24
CA SER A 695 7.29 -53.43 -23.13
C SER A 695 5.77 -53.48 -23.08
N VAL A 696 5.28 -54.58 -22.52
CA VAL A 696 3.86 -54.81 -22.23
C VAL A 696 3.64 -54.79 -20.73
N GLY A 697 2.50 -54.28 -20.29
CA GLY A 697 2.14 -54.24 -18.88
C GLY A 697 0.68 -54.56 -18.61
N PHE A 698 0.41 -54.99 -17.38
CA PHE A 698 -0.93 -55.27 -16.89
C PHE A 698 -1.14 -54.54 -15.56
N HIS A 699 -2.20 -53.74 -15.48
CA HIS A 699 -2.65 -53.09 -14.27
C HIS A 699 -3.90 -53.80 -13.75
N LEU A 700 -3.76 -54.55 -12.66
CA LEU A 700 -4.89 -55.23 -12.03
C LEU A 700 -5.59 -54.27 -11.07
N GLU A 701 -6.89 -54.11 -11.24
CA GLU A 701 -7.73 -53.31 -10.37
C GLU A 701 -8.73 -54.20 -9.64
N ASN A 702 -9.24 -53.73 -8.50
CA ASN A 702 -10.35 -54.35 -7.77
C ASN A 702 -10.15 -55.83 -7.37
N GLY A 703 -8.91 -56.30 -7.26
CA GLY A 703 -8.62 -57.67 -6.87
C GLY A 703 -8.78 -58.69 -8.01
N ALA A 704 -8.80 -58.24 -9.27
CA ALA A 704 -8.97 -59.12 -10.42
C ALA A 704 -7.96 -60.27 -10.46
N ASN A 705 -8.37 -61.42 -10.99
CA ASN A 705 -7.50 -62.56 -11.30
C ASN A 705 -7.21 -62.61 -12.80
N LEU A 706 -5.93 -62.48 -13.18
CA LEU A 706 -5.47 -62.54 -14.56
C LEU A 706 -4.73 -63.87 -14.80
N VAL A 707 -5.27 -64.74 -15.64
CA VAL A 707 -4.54 -65.90 -16.16
C VAL A 707 -3.85 -65.48 -17.46
N LEU A 708 -2.53 -65.53 -17.49
CA LEU A 708 -1.72 -65.04 -18.59
C LEU A 708 -0.84 -66.17 -19.16
N ASN A 709 -1.11 -66.57 -20.39
CA ASN A 709 -0.38 -67.66 -21.03
C ASN A 709 0.43 -67.14 -22.23
N ALA A 710 1.75 -67.40 -22.26
CA ALA A 710 2.63 -67.01 -23.36
C ALA A 710 2.99 -68.25 -24.20
N PRO A 711 2.35 -68.47 -25.37
CA PRO A 711 2.59 -69.63 -26.22
C PRO A 711 3.95 -69.58 -26.94
N THR A 712 4.65 -68.45 -26.87
CA THR A 712 5.98 -68.24 -27.41
C THR A 712 6.85 -67.55 -26.37
N ALA A 713 8.17 -67.77 -26.43
CA ALA A 713 9.09 -67.16 -25.48
C ALA A 713 8.98 -65.62 -25.47
N VAL A 714 8.84 -65.07 -24.26
CA VAL A 714 8.79 -63.62 -24.01
C VAL A 714 10.22 -63.08 -24.06
N THR A 715 10.45 -62.10 -24.92
CA THR A 715 11.77 -61.49 -25.17
C THR A 715 11.82 -60.00 -24.84
N GLN A 716 10.72 -59.44 -24.33
CA GLN A 716 10.60 -58.03 -23.93
C GLN A 716 10.19 -57.92 -22.45
N PRO A 717 10.48 -56.79 -21.78
CA PRO A 717 10.02 -56.56 -20.42
C PRO A 717 8.49 -56.62 -20.29
N VAL A 718 8.03 -57.38 -19.29
CA VAL A 718 6.63 -57.45 -18.83
C VAL A 718 6.54 -56.76 -17.48
N THR A 719 5.55 -55.89 -17.34
CA THR A 719 5.34 -55.10 -16.13
C THR A 719 3.98 -55.41 -15.49
N LEU A 720 3.96 -55.81 -14.22
CA LEU A 720 2.73 -56.10 -13.49
C LEU A 720 2.54 -55.10 -12.35
N PHE A 721 1.37 -54.47 -12.29
CA PHE A 721 1.03 -53.44 -11.32
C PHE A 721 -0.39 -53.64 -10.75
N GLY A 722 -0.66 -53.01 -9.61
CA GLY A 722 -2.00 -52.90 -9.04
C GLY A 722 -2.30 -53.90 -7.93
N SER A 723 -3.58 -54.27 -7.81
CA SER A 723 -4.14 -55.15 -6.78
C SER A 723 -4.93 -56.29 -7.41
N GLY A 724 -4.47 -57.53 -7.22
CA GLY A 724 -5.06 -58.74 -7.81
C GLY A 724 -4.12 -59.93 -7.75
N THR A 725 -4.44 -60.95 -8.55
CA THR A 725 -3.61 -62.16 -8.73
C THR A 725 -3.27 -62.33 -10.20
N VAL A 726 -2.02 -62.67 -10.51
CA VAL A 726 -1.61 -63.06 -11.87
C VAL A 726 -1.11 -64.49 -11.84
N ASP A 727 -1.71 -65.36 -12.66
CA ASP A 727 -1.21 -66.70 -12.93
C ASP A 727 -0.52 -66.71 -14.30
N LEU A 728 0.83 -66.69 -14.29
CA LEU A 728 1.64 -66.57 -15.49
C LEU A 728 2.26 -67.91 -15.88
N THR A 729 1.91 -68.40 -17.07
CA THR A 729 2.59 -69.51 -17.74
C THR A 729 3.35 -68.95 -18.94
N ALA A 730 4.68 -68.92 -18.88
CA ALA A 730 5.49 -68.36 -19.95
C ALA A 730 6.93 -68.90 -19.96
N ASP A 731 7.48 -69.10 -21.16
CA ASP A 731 8.92 -69.25 -21.31
C ASP A 731 9.56 -67.87 -21.50
N ILE A 732 10.66 -67.61 -20.78
CA ILE A 732 11.26 -66.29 -20.69
C ILE A 732 12.70 -66.37 -21.22
N ASN A 733 12.96 -65.75 -22.37
CA ASN A 733 14.29 -65.74 -23.01
C ASN A 733 14.77 -64.29 -23.19
N TYR A 734 15.70 -63.84 -22.35
CA TYR A 734 16.23 -62.46 -22.39
C TYR A 734 17.75 -62.40 -22.40
N GLY A 735 18.32 -61.58 -23.29
CA GLY A 735 19.77 -61.51 -23.54
C GLY A 735 20.49 -60.23 -23.08
N LEU A 736 19.88 -59.32 -22.29
CA LEU A 736 20.49 -58.03 -21.89
C LEU A 736 20.23 -57.63 -20.42
N ASN A 737 21.03 -56.70 -19.88
CA ASN A 737 21.09 -56.21 -18.48
C ASN A 737 19.84 -55.44 -17.95
N ARG A 738 18.60 -55.88 -18.23
CA ARG A 738 17.36 -55.29 -17.67
C ARG A 738 16.43 -56.38 -17.10
N ASN A 739 15.55 -55.99 -16.17
CA ASN A 739 14.56 -56.91 -15.59
C ASN A 739 13.48 -57.27 -16.62
N ILE A 740 13.32 -58.56 -16.93
CA ILE A 740 12.28 -59.02 -17.87
C ILE A 740 10.90 -59.12 -17.24
N LEU A 741 10.80 -59.39 -15.94
CA LEU A 741 9.57 -59.27 -15.18
C LEU A 741 9.77 -58.23 -14.09
N LEU A 742 8.99 -57.13 -14.16
CA LEU A 742 9.01 -56.09 -13.14
C LEU A 742 7.65 -56.06 -12.43
N VAL A 743 7.68 -56.37 -11.14
CA VAL A 743 6.56 -56.23 -10.23
C VAL A 743 6.74 -54.91 -9.50
N ALA A 744 5.93 -53.91 -9.86
CA ALA A 744 6.12 -52.56 -9.35
C ALA A 744 4.83 -51.99 -8.76
N ARG A 745 5.01 -51.03 -7.87
CA ARG A 745 3.91 -50.25 -7.31
C ARG A 745 3.65 -49.05 -8.22
N TRP A 746 2.41 -48.90 -8.67
CA TRP A 746 2.03 -47.72 -9.44
C TRP A 746 1.83 -46.53 -8.50
N ARG A 747 2.66 -45.50 -8.63
CA ARG A 747 2.65 -44.32 -7.74
C ARG A 747 1.52 -43.31 -8.05
N GLN A 748 0.69 -43.52 -9.09
CA GLN A 748 -0.26 -42.52 -9.59
C GLN A 748 -1.75 -42.90 -9.54
N SER A 749 -2.14 -44.05 -8.94
CA SER A 749 -3.56 -44.34 -8.66
C SER A 749 -4.00 -43.80 -7.29
N PRO A 750 -5.16 -43.12 -7.19
CA PRO A 750 -5.77 -42.76 -5.91
C PRO A 750 -6.40 -43.94 -5.15
N ARG A 751 -6.50 -45.14 -5.74
CA ARG A 751 -7.28 -46.26 -5.17
C ARG A 751 -6.38 -47.39 -4.64
N ALA A 752 -6.48 -47.57 -3.32
CA ALA A 752 -6.14 -48.72 -2.45
C ALA A 752 -4.79 -49.46 -2.58
N ARG A 753 -4.12 -49.58 -1.42
CA ARG A 753 -2.89 -50.35 -1.17
C ARG A 753 -3.23 -51.81 -0.85
N GLN A 754 -3.22 -52.72 -1.83
CA GLN A 754 -3.23 -54.17 -1.56
C GLN A 754 -2.09 -54.87 -2.31
N PRO A 755 -1.52 -55.97 -1.76
CA PRO A 755 -0.42 -56.70 -2.39
C PRO A 755 -0.88 -57.43 -3.66
N LEU A 756 -0.04 -57.39 -4.70
CA LEU A 756 -0.17 -58.21 -5.91
C LEU A 756 0.43 -59.59 -5.64
N THR A 757 -0.34 -60.65 -5.90
CA THR A 757 0.13 -62.04 -5.78
C THR A 757 0.43 -62.60 -7.16
N ILE A 758 1.56 -63.29 -7.32
CA ILE A 758 1.98 -63.86 -8.62
C ILE A 758 2.30 -65.34 -8.42
N SER A 759 1.63 -66.20 -9.20
CA SER A 759 2.04 -67.58 -9.43
C SER A 759 2.72 -67.68 -10.80
N MET A 760 3.89 -68.32 -10.85
CA MET A 760 4.64 -68.53 -12.10
C MET A 760 4.84 -70.02 -12.33
N SER A 761 4.61 -70.46 -13.57
CA SER A 761 4.90 -71.81 -14.07
C SER A 761 5.61 -71.72 -15.43
N SER A 762 6.59 -72.58 -15.69
CA SER A 762 7.21 -72.71 -17.01
C SER A 762 6.42 -73.69 -17.88
N ALA A 763 6.36 -73.45 -19.19
CA ALA A 763 5.69 -74.37 -20.11
C ALA A 763 6.55 -75.63 -20.35
N GLU A 764 7.87 -75.49 -20.23
CA GLU A 764 8.78 -76.62 -20.11
C GLU A 764 8.99 -76.96 -18.62
N GLY A 765 8.50 -78.11 -18.19
CA GLY A 765 8.97 -78.71 -16.95
C GLY A 765 10.49 -78.93 -17.08
N LEU A 766 11.25 -78.38 -16.12
CA LEU A 766 12.71 -78.46 -15.98
C LEU A 766 13.40 -79.63 -16.70
#